data_AF-A0A8B7UII9-F1
#
_entry.id   AF-A0A8B7UII9-F1
#
_cell.length_a   1.000
_cell.length_b   1.000
_cell.length_c   1.000
_cell.angle_alpha   90.00
_cell.angle_beta   90.00
_cell.angle_gamma   90.00
#
_symmetry.space_group_name_H-M   'P 1'
#
loop_
_entity.id
_entity.type
_entity.pdbx_description
1 polymer ?
#
loop_
_entity_poly.entity_id
_entity_poly.type
_entity_poly.pdbx_seq_one_letter_code
_entity_poly.pdbx_strand_id
1 'polypeptide(L)'
;MCSLPEAGRARSKRTTIPDRGDFFRSKGDIFSCHAVDNPKPHAELEMLKRYGPNVPEPILQKLVAAFGELRSLADQGIINYPYSTREVVNIVKHLQKFPTEGLSSVVRNVFDFDSYNNDMREVLINTLHKYGIPIGAKPTNVQLAKELPLPEQTFMGYWTIGHARNGMQKLLCPAETHRIDIKGPVLINIQEYPIEKHEKRALNFTEECASWRLPLDETNLICDVAVSHESEENTLYVAACNPVSLYFINMTGKKGFFVDLYDVFPRMTSGIWQPFVTVAPLGSPLNGQVILHEEQSNVILLLDTTGRTLHRLILPLEEVTSKKSSWWNKEEGVRRTYKMCKEFSHKNWLVFYMEKGNSLTVLDALEGRTHTISLPINLKTVFLVAEDKWLLVESKTNQKYLLTKTAHIESSDSGVCQLYVLNEELPSTGFGVTQEMKVNIPHKISSDQLSSENLSSAVGQKIASPNRILSDENSYATIVVGFPDLISPSEVYSWKRPSSLNKPNVTDVAFYGMKKKTGTPRQSNCVTLIDTNQVVRILPPGEVPLKDIYPKDVTPPQTAGYIEVTDLQSKKLRYIPIPRSESLSPYTTWLSTISDTDALLAEWDKSGIVTVDMGGHVRLWETGLERLQQSLMEWRTMIGQEGDRHMQITINRDSGEDVSSPKHGKEDPDNQPHVGGNTWAGGTGGRDTAGLGGKGGPYRLDAGHPVYQISDAEKDAVPEEVKRAAREMGQRAFQQRLKEIQMSEYDASTYERFSSAVRRQVHSLRVILDNLQAKGKERQWLRHQATGELDDAKIIDGLTGEKAIYKRRGDLEPQLGSPQQKPKRLRLVVDVSGSMYRFNGVDGRLERSMEAVCMVMEAFENYEDKFKYDITGHSGDGYNISIVPINNVPKNNKQRLEILKTIHAHAQFCMSGDHTLEGTEHAIKEIVKEEADEYFVIVLSDANLSRYGIHPSKFAQILTSDPQVNAFAIFIGSLGDQANRLQRTLPAGRSFIAMDTKDIPQILQQIFTSTMLSSV
;
A
#
# COMPACT_ATOMS: atom_id res chain seq x y z
N MET A 1 58.49 2.81 35.82
CA MET A 1 59.58 2.91 34.84
C MET A 1 58.92 2.89 33.47
N CYS A 2 58.91 3.90 32.59
CA CYS A 2 59.73 5.10 32.40
C CYS A 2 58.86 6.29 31.92
N SER A 3 59.22 7.48 32.39
CA SER A 3 59.04 8.85 31.87
C SER A 3 59.37 8.99 30.37
N LEU A 4 58.88 9.90 29.49
CA LEU A 4 58.28 11.27 29.46
C LEU A 4 57.90 11.53 27.94
N PRO A 5 57.40 12.70 27.46
CA PRO A 5 56.69 13.84 28.07
C PRO A 5 55.40 14.29 27.33
N GLU A 6 54.64 15.17 27.98
CA GLU A 6 53.58 16.01 27.41
C GLU A 6 54.11 16.98 26.34
N ALA A 7 53.40 17.08 25.21
CA ALA A 7 53.50 18.22 24.30
C ALA A 7 52.10 18.64 23.80
N GLY A 8 51.67 19.82 24.25
CA GLY A 8 50.74 20.73 23.57
C GLY A 8 49.42 20.18 23.03
N ARG A 9 48.37 20.19 23.87
CA ARG A 9 46.97 20.20 23.39
C ARG A 9 46.68 21.50 22.64
N ALA A 10 47.01 21.54 21.35
CA ALA A 10 46.31 22.43 20.42
C ALA A 10 44.91 21.85 20.21
N ARG A 11 43.88 22.56 20.70
CA ARG A 11 42.48 22.28 20.40
C ARG A 11 42.26 22.42 18.89
N SER A 12 42.45 21.34 18.14
CA SER A 12 41.82 21.19 16.82
C SER A 12 40.33 21.02 17.07
N LYS A 13 39.56 22.10 16.88
CA LYS A 13 38.13 21.99 16.62
C LYS A 13 38.01 21.12 15.38
N ARG A 14 37.70 19.82 15.55
CA ARG A 14 37.25 18.96 14.45
C ARG A 14 35.91 19.51 14.00
N THR A 15 35.94 20.34 12.97
CA THR A 15 34.76 20.81 12.28
C THR A 15 34.17 19.61 11.54
N THR A 16 33.11 19.01 12.07
CA THR A 16 32.28 18.05 11.33
C THR A 16 31.52 18.82 10.25
N ILE A 17 31.90 18.62 8.99
CA ILE A 17 31.24 19.21 7.82
C ILE A 17 30.10 18.27 7.37
N PRO A 18 28.89 18.75 7.03
CA PRO A 18 27.69 17.90 6.92
C PRO A 18 27.50 17.21 5.56
N ASP A 19 28.18 17.62 4.50
CA ASP A 19 27.89 17.16 3.14
C ASP A 19 28.83 16.06 2.67
N ARG A 20 28.32 14.83 2.53
CA ARG A 20 29.06 13.71 1.91
C ARG A 20 29.11 13.81 0.37
N GLY A 21 28.20 14.54 -0.27
CA GLY A 21 28.06 14.56 -1.74
C GLY A 21 29.07 15.46 -2.46
N ASP A 22 28.98 16.78 -2.26
CA ASP A 22 29.77 17.75 -3.03
C ASP A 22 31.13 18.10 -2.40
N PHE A 23 31.28 17.97 -1.08
CA PHE A 23 32.53 18.34 -0.39
C PHE A 23 33.68 17.38 -0.73
N PHE A 24 33.42 16.07 -0.76
CA PHE A 24 34.45 15.08 -1.06
C PHE A 24 34.89 15.15 -2.52
N ARG A 25 33.94 15.38 -3.44
CA ARG A 25 34.20 15.55 -4.86
C ARG A 25 35.06 16.79 -5.16
N SER A 26 34.89 17.86 -4.37
CA SER A 26 35.58 19.14 -4.61
C SER A 26 36.86 19.34 -3.80
N LYS A 27 36.97 18.74 -2.60
CA LYS A 27 38.08 18.99 -1.66
C LYS A 27 38.60 17.75 -0.92
N GLY A 28 38.19 16.53 -1.30
CA GLY A 28 38.57 15.29 -0.63
C GLY A 28 40.08 15.05 -0.56
N ASP A 29 40.83 15.48 -1.57
CA ASP A 29 42.28 15.28 -1.67
C ASP A 29 43.10 16.08 -0.63
N ILE A 30 42.47 17.09 0.00
CA ILE A 30 43.16 18.03 0.91
C ILE A 30 42.96 17.63 2.39
N PHE A 31 42.02 16.72 2.69
CA PHE A 31 41.65 16.35 4.06
C PHE A 31 41.78 14.84 4.30
N SER A 32 42.34 14.47 5.47
CA SER A 32 42.21 13.10 5.98
C SER A 32 40.79 12.90 6.50
N CYS A 33 39.92 12.37 5.64
CA CYS A 33 38.53 12.13 5.94
C CYS A 33 38.34 10.76 6.58
N HIS A 34 37.65 10.73 7.72
CA HIS A 34 37.16 9.48 8.31
C HIS A 34 35.63 9.46 8.20
N ALA A 35 35.13 8.55 7.36
CA ALA A 35 33.70 8.39 7.14
C ALA A 35 33.09 7.66 8.35
N VAL A 36 32.16 8.32 9.06
CA VAL A 36 31.34 7.66 10.07
C VAL A 36 30.12 7.11 9.36
N ASP A 37 29.91 5.80 9.49
CA ASP A 37 28.75 5.14 8.90
C ASP A 37 27.53 5.24 9.80
N ASN A 38 26.36 5.05 9.20
CA ASN A 38 25.12 5.03 9.95
C ASN A 38 25.14 3.88 10.97
N PRO A 39 24.59 4.09 12.19
CA PRO A 39 24.53 3.05 13.20
C PRO A 39 23.71 1.85 12.71
N LYS A 40 24.06 0.65 13.19
CA LYS A 40 23.23 -0.55 12.97
C LYS A 40 21.82 -0.33 13.56
N PRO A 41 20.76 -0.95 13.01
CA PRO A 41 19.37 -0.70 13.43
C PRO A 41 19.13 -0.76 14.94
N HIS A 42 19.72 -1.73 15.64
CA HIS A 42 19.61 -1.84 17.10
C HIS A 42 20.28 -0.65 17.83
N ALA A 43 21.46 -0.22 17.39
CA ALA A 43 22.15 0.92 17.97
C ALA A 43 21.43 2.25 17.65
N GLU A 44 20.83 2.36 16.47
CA GLU A 44 20.00 3.51 16.08
C GLU A 44 18.75 3.59 16.97
N LEU A 45 18.05 2.48 17.18
CA LEU A 45 16.87 2.41 18.04
C LEU A 45 17.18 2.84 19.48
N GLU A 46 18.23 2.28 20.09
CA GLU A 46 18.66 2.65 21.45
C GLU A 46 19.08 4.12 21.56
N MET A 47 19.67 4.67 20.50
CA MET A 47 19.99 6.09 20.44
C MET A 47 18.72 6.95 20.36
N LEU A 48 17.73 6.58 19.54
CA LEU A 48 16.47 7.32 19.41
C LEU A 48 15.65 7.30 20.70
N LYS A 49 15.62 6.16 21.42
CA LYS A 49 15.00 6.06 22.76
C LYS A 49 15.54 7.10 23.75
N ARG A 50 16.84 7.40 23.68
CA ARG A 50 17.46 8.43 24.53
C ARG A 50 17.05 9.85 24.14
N TYR A 51 16.77 10.10 22.86
CA TYR A 51 16.34 11.42 22.38
C TYR A 51 14.84 11.68 22.57
N GLY A 52 14.01 10.63 22.59
CA GLY A 52 12.57 10.72 22.79
C GLY A 52 12.04 9.61 23.71
N PRO A 53 12.28 9.69 25.03
CA PRO A 53 11.86 8.65 25.97
C PRO A 53 10.34 8.50 26.10
N ASN A 54 9.56 9.54 25.74
CA ASN A 54 8.10 9.49 25.76
C ASN A 54 7.50 9.13 24.39
N VAL A 55 8.33 8.92 23.37
CA VAL A 55 7.87 8.47 22.05
C VAL A 55 7.70 6.94 22.09
N PRO A 56 6.52 6.40 21.71
CA PRO A 56 6.29 4.96 21.70
C PRO A 56 7.34 4.19 20.90
N GLU A 57 7.89 3.12 21.49
CA GLU A 57 8.90 2.28 20.84
C GLU A 57 8.47 1.72 19.46
N PRO A 58 7.21 1.31 19.22
CA PRO A 58 6.76 0.87 17.90
C PRO A 58 6.94 1.94 16.82
N ILE A 59 6.77 3.23 17.16
CA ILE A 59 6.99 4.34 16.22
C ILE A 59 8.48 4.48 15.90
N LEU A 60 9.35 4.34 16.90
CA LEU A 60 10.81 4.38 16.70
C LEU A 60 11.28 3.24 15.80
N GLN A 61 10.76 2.02 16.00
CA GLN A 61 11.08 0.86 15.17
C GLN A 61 10.65 1.06 13.71
N LYS A 62 9.44 1.59 13.47
CA LYS A 62 8.96 1.93 12.12
C LYS A 62 9.85 2.95 11.43
N LEU A 63 10.27 4.00 12.15
CA LEU A 63 11.18 5.02 11.62
C LEU A 63 12.55 4.45 11.24
N VAL A 64 13.17 3.65 12.13
CA VAL A 64 14.46 3.00 11.85
C VAL A 64 14.36 2.08 10.63
N ALA A 65 13.27 1.31 10.51
CA ALA A 65 13.06 0.41 9.39
C ALA A 65 12.86 1.17 8.07
N ALA A 66 11.97 2.17 8.05
CA ALA A 66 11.68 2.96 6.85
C ALA A 66 12.90 3.75 6.36
N PHE A 67 13.59 4.47 7.25
CA PHE A 67 14.79 5.21 6.87
C PHE A 67 15.96 4.28 6.54
N GLY A 68 16.01 3.07 7.10
CA GLY A 68 16.95 2.03 6.69
C GLY A 68 16.75 1.59 5.24
N GLU A 69 15.50 1.37 4.81
CA GLU A 69 15.19 1.03 3.41
C GLU A 69 15.48 2.20 2.47
N LEU A 70 15.10 3.43 2.85
CA LEU A 70 15.43 4.63 2.05
C LEU A 70 16.93 4.79 1.84
N ARG A 71 17.77 4.56 2.86
CA ARG A 71 19.23 4.56 2.70
C ARG A 71 19.71 3.48 1.74
N SER A 72 19.14 2.28 1.82
CA SER A 72 19.47 1.19 0.88
C SER A 72 19.08 1.55 -0.56
N LEU A 73 17.95 2.24 -0.77
CA LEU A 73 17.56 2.72 -2.09
C LEU A 73 18.51 3.81 -2.61
N ALA A 74 19.05 4.64 -1.71
CA ALA A 74 20.07 5.64 -2.07
C ALA A 74 21.40 4.98 -2.45
N ASP A 75 21.82 3.97 -1.69
CA ASP A 75 23.03 3.18 -1.98
C ASP A 75 22.92 2.43 -3.33
N GLN A 76 21.71 2.05 -3.73
CA GLN A 76 21.40 1.46 -5.03
C GLN A 76 21.26 2.49 -6.17
N GLY A 77 21.30 3.79 -5.86
CA GLY A 77 21.13 4.87 -6.84
C GLY A 77 19.70 5.08 -7.33
N ILE A 78 18.70 4.51 -6.65
CA ILE A 78 17.27 4.67 -6.98
C ILE A 78 16.77 6.04 -6.52
N ILE A 79 17.25 6.50 -5.36
CA ILE A 79 17.01 7.86 -4.88
C ILE A 79 18.34 8.62 -4.79
N ASN A 80 18.30 9.92 -5.07
CA ASN A 80 19.51 10.74 -5.15
C ASN A 80 20.03 11.18 -3.77
N TYR A 81 19.16 11.19 -2.75
CA TYR A 81 19.47 11.73 -1.43
C TYR A 81 19.54 10.64 -0.36
N PRO A 82 20.69 10.46 0.32
CA PRO A 82 20.84 9.49 1.39
C PRO A 82 20.32 10.07 2.72
N TYR A 83 19.07 9.74 3.08
CA TYR A 83 18.48 10.19 4.34
C TYR A 83 19.31 9.77 5.56
N SER A 84 19.72 10.73 6.37
CA SER A 84 20.66 10.52 7.47
C SER A 84 19.96 10.16 8.78
N THR A 85 20.68 9.51 9.70
CA THR A 85 20.19 9.29 11.08
C THR A 85 19.82 10.61 11.79
N ARG A 86 20.40 11.74 11.38
CA ARG A 86 20.09 13.06 11.98
C ARG A 86 18.66 13.49 11.71
N GLU A 87 18.10 13.16 10.54
CA GLU A 87 16.71 13.46 10.20
C GLU A 87 15.76 12.68 11.09
N VAL A 88 16.02 11.39 11.30
CA VAL A 88 15.25 10.55 12.23
C VAL A 88 15.33 11.10 13.66
N VAL A 89 16.51 11.52 14.12
CA VAL A 89 16.68 12.16 15.43
C VAL A 89 15.87 13.45 15.53
N ASN A 90 15.80 14.27 14.48
CA ASN A 90 15.01 15.50 14.47
C ASN A 90 13.51 15.20 14.55
N ILE A 91 13.02 14.20 13.82
CA ILE A 91 11.62 13.72 13.90
C ILE A 91 11.30 13.29 15.34
N VAL A 92 12.14 12.45 15.94
CA VAL A 92 11.92 11.94 17.31
C VAL A 92 11.98 13.05 18.36
N LYS A 93 12.92 14.00 18.24
CA LYS A 93 12.98 15.18 19.12
C LYS A 93 11.75 16.06 18.98
N HIS A 94 11.22 16.19 17.76
CA HIS A 94 10.00 16.95 17.51
C HIS A 94 8.79 16.29 18.17
N LEU A 95 8.59 14.98 17.97
CA LEU A 95 7.50 14.22 18.61
C LEU A 95 7.60 14.25 20.14
N GLN A 96 8.81 14.17 20.70
CA GLN A 96 9.04 14.30 22.14
C GLN A 96 8.63 15.68 22.67
N LYS A 97 8.87 16.74 21.87
CA LYS A 97 8.55 18.13 22.25
C LYS A 97 7.08 18.46 22.01
N PHE A 98 6.44 17.87 21.01
CA PHE A 98 5.07 18.10 20.60
C PHE A 98 4.28 16.78 20.50
N PRO A 99 3.88 16.16 21.64
CA PRO A 99 3.22 14.86 21.64
C PRO A 99 1.84 14.83 20.98
N THR A 100 1.21 16.00 20.79
CA THR A 100 -0.11 16.14 20.15
C THR A 100 -0.03 16.21 18.63
N GLU A 101 1.17 16.40 18.07
CA GLU A 101 1.38 16.43 16.63
C GLU A 101 1.60 15.01 16.09
N GLY A 102 0.99 14.72 14.93
CA GLY A 102 1.04 13.38 14.35
C GLY A 102 2.36 13.06 13.67
N LEU A 103 2.77 11.80 13.70
CA LEU A 103 3.93 11.30 12.94
C LEU A 103 3.85 11.66 11.46
N SER A 104 2.66 11.56 10.84
CA SER A 104 2.48 11.84 9.42
C SER A 104 2.81 13.29 9.04
N SER A 105 2.45 14.28 9.88
CA SER A 105 2.74 15.70 9.60
C SER A 105 4.22 16.00 9.76
N VAL A 106 4.85 15.48 10.82
CA VAL A 106 6.28 15.69 11.09
C VAL A 106 7.13 15.08 9.99
N VAL A 107 6.79 13.87 9.56
CA VAL A 107 7.50 13.16 8.49
C VAL A 107 7.31 13.87 7.15
N ARG A 108 6.10 14.36 6.84
CA ARG A 108 5.85 15.17 5.63
C ARG A 108 6.76 16.40 5.57
N ASN A 109 6.88 17.14 6.67
CA ASN A 109 7.70 18.36 6.74
C ASN A 109 9.20 18.09 6.45
N VAL A 110 9.70 16.87 6.72
CA VAL A 110 11.08 16.49 6.39
C VAL A 110 11.25 16.20 4.89
N PHE A 111 10.23 15.62 4.25
CA PHE A 111 10.23 15.26 2.84
C PHE A 111 9.71 16.36 1.90
N ASP A 112 9.26 17.51 2.42
CA ASP A 112 8.74 18.63 1.62
C ASP A 112 9.77 19.16 0.61
N PHE A 113 11.07 19.02 0.89
CA PHE A 113 12.16 19.37 -0.03
C PHE A 113 12.25 18.44 -1.26
N ASP A 114 11.81 17.19 -1.15
CA ASP A 114 11.82 16.19 -2.23
C ASP A 114 10.49 16.17 -3.02
N SER A 115 9.53 17.02 -2.64
CA SER A 115 8.18 17.08 -3.24
C SER A 115 8.15 17.48 -4.72
N TYR A 116 9.26 17.98 -5.25
CA TYR A 116 9.40 18.48 -6.62
C TYR A 116 9.64 17.38 -7.67
N ASN A 117 9.95 16.15 -7.26
CA ASN A 117 10.06 15.00 -8.17
C ASN A 117 8.96 13.98 -7.86
N ASN A 118 7.98 13.84 -8.76
CA ASN A 118 6.84 12.94 -8.57
C ASN A 118 7.25 11.47 -8.46
N ASP A 119 8.27 11.04 -9.21
CA ASP A 119 8.73 9.64 -9.19
C ASP A 119 9.43 9.33 -7.86
N MET A 120 10.30 10.23 -7.39
CA MET A 120 10.91 10.09 -6.06
C MET A 120 9.86 10.15 -4.95
N ARG A 121 8.88 11.05 -5.07
CA ARG A 121 7.77 11.16 -4.13
C ARG A 121 6.96 9.87 -4.06
N GLU A 122 6.68 9.22 -5.18
CA GLU A 122 5.95 7.94 -5.20
C GLU A 122 6.76 6.83 -4.52
N VAL A 123 8.07 6.72 -4.81
CA VAL A 123 8.97 5.76 -4.15
C VAL A 123 9.04 6.01 -2.63
N LEU A 124 9.13 7.28 -2.20
CA LEU A 124 9.13 7.68 -0.79
C LEU A 124 7.82 7.28 -0.11
N ILE A 125 6.69 7.67 -0.69
CA ILE A 125 5.36 7.35 -0.15
C ILE A 125 5.16 5.83 -0.06
N ASN A 126 5.51 5.08 -1.10
CA ASN A 126 5.39 3.62 -1.13
C ASN A 126 6.26 2.96 -0.04
N THR A 127 7.49 3.45 0.16
CA THR A 127 8.38 2.95 1.21
C THR A 127 7.83 3.26 2.61
N LEU A 128 7.32 4.48 2.83
CA LEU A 128 6.75 4.89 4.10
C LEU A 128 5.45 4.14 4.42
N HIS A 129 4.61 3.90 3.41
CA HIS A 129 3.39 3.08 3.51
C HIS A 129 3.71 1.62 3.79
N LYS A 130 4.75 1.04 3.19
CA LYS A 130 5.20 -0.34 3.44
C LYS A 130 5.45 -0.60 4.94
N TYR A 131 5.99 0.39 5.67
CA TYR A 131 6.23 0.31 7.12
C TYR A 131 5.10 0.90 7.98
N GLY A 132 3.96 1.25 7.38
CA GLY A 132 2.77 1.69 8.11
C GLY A 132 2.88 3.11 8.67
N ILE A 133 3.59 4.01 7.99
CA ILE A 133 3.62 5.44 8.28
C ILE A 133 2.52 6.14 7.45
N PRO A 134 1.48 6.71 8.08
CA PRO A 134 0.25 7.08 7.40
C PRO A 134 0.31 8.47 6.73
N ILE A 135 1.16 8.63 5.71
CA ILE A 135 1.27 9.89 4.96
C ILE A 135 0.10 10.02 3.97
N GLY A 136 -0.63 11.14 4.06
CA GLY A 136 -1.81 11.41 3.23
C GLY A 136 -3.10 10.77 3.73
N ALA A 137 -3.06 10.00 4.83
CA ALA A 137 -4.25 9.45 5.47
C ALA A 137 -4.97 10.53 6.29
N LYS A 138 -6.30 10.51 6.27
CA LYS A 138 -7.13 11.35 7.14
C LYS A 138 -7.68 10.51 8.30
N PRO A 139 -7.94 11.10 9.49
CA PRO A 139 -8.54 10.38 10.61
C PRO A 139 -9.92 9.74 10.31
N THR A 140 -10.58 10.20 9.26
CA THR A 140 -11.87 9.69 8.75
C THR A 140 -11.75 8.50 7.80
N ASN A 141 -10.54 8.13 7.35
CA ASN A 141 -10.31 7.03 6.40
C ASN A 141 -10.40 5.66 7.10
N VAL A 142 -11.54 5.36 7.72
CA VAL A 142 -11.81 4.09 8.40
C VAL A 142 -12.78 3.28 7.53
N GLN A 143 -12.37 2.08 7.12
CA GLN A 143 -13.09 1.19 6.22
C GLN A 143 -13.22 -0.20 6.86
N LEU A 144 -14.01 -0.29 7.94
CA LEU A 144 -14.32 -1.56 8.59
C LEU A 144 -15.52 -2.25 7.93
N ALA A 145 -15.60 -3.56 8.07
CA ALA A 145 -16.71 -4.36 7.57
C ALA A 145 -18.03 -3.95 8.24
N LYS A 146 -19.11 -4.01 7.46
CA LYS A 146 -20.47 -3.70 7.93
C LYS A 146 -20.90 -4.70 9.00
N GLU A 147 -21.39 -4.18 10.11
CA GLU A 147 -21.95 -4.98 11.20
C GLU A 147 -23.41 -5.34 10.92
N LEU A 148 -23.76 -6.60 11.11
CA LEU A 148 -25.12 -7.13 11.04
C LEU A 148 -25.54 -7.64 12.43
N PRO A 149 -26.83 -7.55 12.80
CA PRO A 149 -27.30 -8.12 14.06
C PRO A 149 -27.23 -9.65 14.00
N LEU A 150 -26.72 -10.27 15.07
CA LEU A 150 -26.79 -11.72 15.23
C LEU A 150 -28.23 -12.13 15.58
N PRO A 151 -28.76 -13.25 15.05
CA PRO A 151 -30.08 -13.76 15.44
C PRO A 151 -30.20 -14.00 16.94
N GLU A 152 -31.42 -14.04 17.47
CA GLU A 152 -31.62 -14.39 18.88
C GLU A 152 -31.23 -15.86 19.14
N GLN A 153 -30.68 -16.10 20.34
CA GLN A 153 -30.29 -17.45 20.75
C GLN A 153 -31.54 -18.31 20.98
N THR A 154 -31.45 -19.58 20.58
CA THR A 154 -32.51 -20.57 20.78
C THR A 154 -32.02 -21.66 21.73
N PHE A 155 -32.83 -21.96 22.76
CA PHE A 155 -32.58 -23.11 23.61
C PHE A 155 -32.95 -24.39 22.85
N MET A 156 -31.97 -25.26 22.64
CA MET A 156 -32.07 -26.47 21.81
C MET A 156 -32.39 -27.73 22.60
N GLY A 157 -32.30 -27.67 23.94
CA GLY A 157 -32.54 -28.81 24.82
C GLY A 157 -31.30 -29.15 25.65
N TYR A 158 -31.19 -30.42 26.02
CA TYR A 158 -30.15 -30.91 26.93
C TYR A 158 -29.29 -32.00 26.29
N TRP A 159 -28.00 -32.01 26.60
CA TRP A 159 -27.12 -33.14 26.38
C TRP A 159 -27.00 -33.95 27.67
N THR A 160 -27.39 -35.22 27.61
CA THR A 160 -27.31 -36.15 28.74
C THR A 160 -26.28 -37.24 28.45
N ILE A 161 -25.33 -37.39 29.36
CA ILE A 161 -24.33 -38.47 29.30
C ILE A 161 -24.93 -39.65 30.08
N GLY A 162 -25.21 -40.76 29.40
CA GLY A 162 -25.91 -41.90 29.98
C GLY A 162 -25.26 -42.43 31.28
N HIS A 163 -25.88 -42.12 32.42
CA HIS A 163 -25.50 -42.66 33.73
C HIS A 163 -26.59 -43.61 34.28
N ALA A 164 -26.25 -44.90 34.32
CA ALA A 164 -26.59 -45.96 35.27
C ALA A 164 -28.03 -46.18 35.80
N ARG A 165 -29.04 -45.35 35.52
CA ARG A 165 -30.41 -45.57 36.03
C ARG A 165 -31.25 -46.54 35.20
N ASN A 166 -30.89 -46.79 33.93
CA ASN A 166 -31.53 -47.80 33.07
C ASN A 166 -30.50 -48.47 32.12
N GLY A 167 -29.90 -49.59 32.53
CA GLY A 167 -29.52 -50.72 31.66
C GLY A 167 -28.70 -50.59 30.36
N MET A 168 -28.22 -49.42 29.92
CA MET A 168 -27.33 -49.22 28.75
C MET A 168 -26.30 -48.13 29.07
N GLN A 169 -25.06 -48.11 28.60
CA GLN A 169 -24.15 -49.12 28.02
C GLN A 169 -22.74 -48.54 28.27
N LYS A 170 -22.16 -48.74 29.47
CA LYS A 170 -20.79 -48.30 29.77
C LYS A 170 -19.84 -49.24 29.01
N LEU A 171 -19.14 -48.72 28.01
CA LEU A 171 -18.23 -49.53 27.21
C LEU A 171 -16.79 -49.26 27.66
N LEU A 172 -16.10 -50.33 28.02
CA LEU A 172 -14.70 -50.29 28.43
C LEU A 172 -13.83 -50.43 27.17
N CYS A 173 -12.93 -49.47 26.98
CA CYS A 173 -12.02 -49.41 25.85
C CYS A 173 -10.59 -49.69 26.36
N PRO A 174 -9.99 -50.85 26.05
CA PRO A 174 -8.63 -51.16 26.48
C PRO A 174 -7.63 -50.24 25.77
N ALA A 175 -6.60 -49.84 26.49
CA ALA A 175 -5.51 -48.98 26.05
C ALA A 175 -4.16 -49.70 26.25
N GLU A 176 -3.46 -49.92 25.15
CA GLU A 176 -2.11 -50.51 25.16
C GLU A 176 -1.06 -49.41 25.06
N THR A 177 0.01 -49.50 25.85
CA THR A 177 1.10 -48.53 25.82
C THR A 177 2.33 -49.14 25.18
N HIS A 178 2.86 -48.46 24.17
CA HIS A 178 4.02 -48.87 23.41
C HIS A 178 5.06 -47.74 23.38
N ARG A 179 6.35 -48.09 23.24
CA ARG A 179 7.40 -47.11 22.96
C ARG A 179 7.46 -46.83 21.47
N ILE A 180 7.70 -45.58 21.10
CA ILE A 180 7.80 -45.17 19.70
C ILE A 180 9.11 -45.68 19.10
N ASP A 181 9.06 -46.23 17.89
CA ASP A 181 10.25 -46.45 17.08
C ASP A 181 10.56 -45.20 16.26
N ILE A 182 11.76 -44.63 16.43
CA ILE A 182 12.19 -43.38 15.80
C ILE A 182 13.31 -43.69 14.82
N LYS A 183 13.09 -43.42 13.53
CA LYS A 183 14.11 -43.53 12.47
C LYS A 183 14.71 -42.17 12.15
N GLY A 184 16.03 -42.10 11.98
CA GLY A 184 16.78 -40.85 11.79
C GLY A 184 17.90 -40.71 12.84
N PRO A 185 18.47 -39.51 13.03
CA PRO A 185 18.20 -38.25 12.33
C PRO A 185 18.73 -38.22 10.90
N VAL A 186 18.02 -37.51 10.01
CA VAL A 186 18.54 -37.10 8.71
C VAL A 186 18.71 -35.58 8.74
N LEU A 187 19.90 -35.08 8.38
CA LEU A 187 20.12 -33.64 8.23
C LEU A 187 19.38 -33.14 6.99
N ILE A 188 18.56 -32.11 7.17
CA ILE A 188 17.80 -31.52 6.06
C ILE A 188 18.29 -30.12 5.75
N ASN A 189 18.25 -29.76 4.47
CA ASN A 189 18.58 -28.42 4.05
C ASN A 189 17.38 -27.49 4.31
N ILE A 190 17.60 -26.48 5.17
CA ILE A 190 16.64 -25.41 5.41
C ILE A 190 17.15 -24.16 4.71
N GLN A 191 16.40 -23.69 3.72
CA GLN A 191 16.76 -22.50 2.93
C GLN A 191 16.15 -21.25 3.57
N GLU A 192 16.93 -20.18 3.66
CA GLU A 192 16.48 -18.87 4.13
C GLU A 192 16.07 -17.99 2.95
N TYR A 193 14.95 -17.27 3.07
CA TYR A 193 14.53 -16.26 2.10
C TYR A 193 14.11 -14.96 2.79
N PRO A 194 14.31 -13.79 2.15
CA PRO A 194 13.87 -12.52 2.70
C PRO A 194 12.35 -12.38 2.60
N ILE A 195 11.73 -11.76 3.61
CA ILE A 195 10.30 -11.45 3.61
C ILE A 195 10.10 -9.95 3.46
N GLU A 196 9.26 -9.59 2.49
CA GLU A 196 8.78 -8.23 2.32
C GLU A 196 7.37 -8.11 2.92
N LYS A 197 7.31 -7.64 4.15
CA LYS A 197 6.05 -7.38 4.86
C LYS A 197 5.53 -5.99 4.51
N HIS A 198 4.26 -5.91 4.15
CA HIS A 198 3.57 -4.66 3.87
C HIS A 198 2.49 -4.42 4.91
N GLU A 199 2.61 -3.31 5.65
CA GLU A 199 1.56 -2.80 6.52
C GLU A 199 0.41 -2.23 5.68
N LYS A 200 -0.81 -2.71 5.89
CA LYS A 200 -1.99 -2.33 5.08
C LYS A 200 -2.71 -1.10 5.59
N ARG A 201 -2.51 -0.76 6.87
CA ARG A 201 -3.15 0.38 7.55
C ARG A 201 -2.43 1.71 7.31
N ALA A 202 -1.69 1.87 6.22
CA ALA A 202 -1.00 3.13 5.93
C ALA A 202 -2.00 4.24 5.52
N LEU A 203 -2.86 3.98 4.53
CA LEU A 203 -3.80 4.98 3.99
C LEU A 203 -5.20 4.90 4.60
N ASN A 204 -5.72 3.67 4.74
CA ASN A 204 -7.05 3.39 5.25
C ASN A 204 -6.92 2.42 6.43
N PHE A 205 -7.68 2.64 7.49
CA PHE A 205 -7.76 1.71 8.60
C PHE A 205 -8.79 0.61 8.29
N THR A 206 -8.32 -0.63 8.19
CA THR A 206 -9.12 -1.84 7.92
C THR A 206 -8.77 -2.93 8.95
N GLU A 207 -9.53 -4.03 8.98
CA GLU A 207 -9.22 -5.20 9.82
C GLU A 207 -7.89 -5.87 9.44
N GLU A 208 -7.47 -5.77 8.17
CA GLU A 208 -6.19 -6.28 7.67
C GLU A 208 -5.02 -5.44 8.22
N CYS A 209 -4.10 -6.07 8.95
CA CYS A 209 -2.95 -5.41 9.56
C CYS A 209 -1.78 -5.36 8.58
N ALA A 210 -1.36 -6.54 8.12
CA ALA A 210 -0.19 -6.70 7.28
C ALA A 210 -0.33 -7.91 6.36
N SER A 211 0.38 -7.89 5.25
CA SER A 211 0.46 -9.00 4.31
C SER A 211 1.87 -9.19 3.76
N TRP A 212 2.19 -10.43 3.38
CA TRP A 212 3.40 -10.75 2.61
C TRP A 212 3.14 -11.99 1.74
N ARG A 213 4.09 -12.31 0.87
CA ARG A 213 3.99 -13.43 -0.07
C ARG A 213 5.04 -14.49 0.24
N LEU A 214 4.62 -15.75 0.19
CA LEU A 214 5.50 -16.91 0.22
C LEU A 214 6.04 -17.19 -1.19
N PRO A 215 7.32 -17.59 -1.33
CA PRO A 215 7.90 -17.95 -2.61
C PRO A 215 7.43 -19.34 -3.04
N LEU A 216 6.16 -19.46 -3.45
CA LEU A 216 5.57 -20.70 -3.97
C LEU A 216 5.84 -20.86 -5.47
N ASP A 217 6.08 -22.09 -5.93
CA ASP A 217 6.05 -22.39 -7.36
C ASP A 217 4.61 -22.48 -7.87
N GLU A 218 4.41 -22.33 -9.19
CA GLU A 218 3.08 -22.33 -9.83
C GLU A 218 2.28 -23.62 -9.59
N THR A 219 2.96 -24.73 -9.29
CA THR A 219 2.36 -26.04 -9.07
C THR A 219 2.03 -26.33 -7.61
N ASN A 220 2.56 -25.53 -6.66
CA ASN A 220 2.34 -25.73 -5.23
C ASN A 220 0.89 -25.50 -4.84
N LEU A 221 0.41 -26.33 -3.94
CA LEU A 221 -0.94 -26.30 -3.39
C LEU A 221 -0.85 -26.23 -1.87
N ILE A 222 -1.37 -25.18 -1.25
CA ILE A 222 -1.33 -25.07 0.20
C ILE A 222 -2.35 -26.04 0.82
N CYS A 223 -1.89 -26.87 1.76
CA CYS A 223 -2.67 -27.97 2.34
C CYS A 223 -3.10 -27.71 3.79
N ASP A 224 -2.24 -27.09 4.59
CA ASP A 224 -2.51 -26.82 6.01
C ASP A 224 -1.72 -25.62 6.51
N VAL A 225 -2.27 -24.95 7.52
CA VAL A 225 -1.66 -23.80 8.20
C VAL A 225 -1.75 -24.02 9.70
N ALA A 226 -0.66 -23.76 10.41
CA ALA A 226 -0.61 -23.83 11.86
C ALA A 226 0.25 -22.69 12.42
N VAL A 227 -0.06 -22.22 13.62
CA VAL A 227 0.73 -21.21 14.33
C VAL A 227 1.16 -21.80 15.67
N SER A 228 2.43 -21.59 16.02
CA SER A 228 2.92 -21.83 17.38
C SER A 228 2.92 -20.51 18.15
N HIS A 229 2.45 -20.55 19.39
CA HIS A 229 2.47 -19.41 20.29
C HIS A 229 3.58 -19.63 21.32
N GLU A 230 4.73 -19.00 21.11
CA GLU A 230 5.77 -18.88 22.13
C GLU A 230 5.57 -17.56 22.88
N SER A 231 5.99 -17.51 24.14
CA SER A 231 5.55 -16.51 25.15
C SER A 231 5.57 -15.04 24.72
N GLU A 232 6.32 -14.67 23.67
CA GLU A 232 6.26 -13.37 23.00
C GLU A 232 6.39 -13.42 21.46
N GLU A 233 6.59 -14.61 20.86
CA GLU A 233 6.84 -14.76 19.42
C GLU A 233 5.91 -15.83 18.82
N ASN A 234 5.17 -15.45 17.78
CA ASN A 234 4.32 -16.39 17.04
C ASN A 234 5.08 -16.87 15.79
N THR A 235 5.15 -18.18 15.56
CA THR A 235 5.72 -18.75 14.33
C THR A 235 4.62 -19.39 13.49
N LEU A 236 4.51 -18.95 12.25
CA LEU A 236 3.58 -19.50 11.26
C LEU A 236 4.25 -20.64 10.50
N TYR A 237 3.52 -21.75 10.34
CA TYR A 237 3.88 -22.90 9.52
C TYR A 237 2.83 -23.09 8.42
N VAL A 238 3.29 -23.21 7.18
CA VAL A 238 2.47 -23.42 5.99
C VAL A 238 2.98 -24.64 5.26
N ALA A 239 2.17 -25.71 5.20
CA ALA A 239 2.48 -26.88 4.40
C ALA A 239 1.90 -26.73 3.00
N ALA A 240 2.75 -26.97 2.01
CA ALA A 240 2.34 -27.10 0.62
C ALA A 240 2.54 -28.54 0.13
N CYS A 241 1.71 -28.93 -0.83
CA CYS A 241 1.75 -30.19 -1.53
C CYS A 241 2.03 -29.90 -3.02
N ASN A 242 2.76 -30.79 -3.68
CA ASN A 242 3.15 -30.69 -5.10
C ASN A 242 4.13 -29.55 -5.48
N PRO A 243 5.42 -29.64 -5.09
CA PRO A 243 6.03 -30.67 -4.24
C PRO A 243 5.69 -30.50 -2.74
N VAL A 244 5.83 -31.58 -1.96
CA VAL A 244 5.61 -31.52 -0.52
C VAL A 244 6.70 -30.66 0.12
N SER A 245 6.30 -29.57 0.76
CA SER A 245 7.22 -28.59 1.33
C SER A 245 6.63 -27.92 2.56
N LEU A 246 7.51 -27.43 3.43
CA LEU A 246 7.14 -26.67 4.63
C LEU A 246 7.78 -25.30 4.58
N TYR A 247 6.96 -24.26 4.70
CA TYR A 247 7.39 -22.88 4.89
C TYR A 247 7.13 -22.50 6.35
N PHE A 248 8.09 -21.87 7.00
CA PHE A 248 7.88 -21.35 8.35
C PHE A 248 8.54 -20.00 8.58
N ILE A 249 7.85 -19.16 9.37
CA ILE A 249 8.17 -17.75 9.51
C ILE A 249 7.87 -17.31 10.94
N ASN A 250 8.84 -16.68 11.59
CA ASN A 250 8.56 -15.90 12.79
C ASN A 250 7.84 -14.60 12.39
N MET A 251 6.66 -14.35 12.93
CA MET A 251 5.74 -13.28 12.50
C MET A 251 6.28 -11.85 12.77
N THR A 252 7.26 -11.73 13.67
CA THR A 252 8.02 -10.49 13.94
C THR A 252 9.33 -10.42 13.13
N GLY A 253 9.77 -11.54 12.57
CA GLY A 253 11.02 -11.69 11.82
C GLY A 253 10.96 -11.11 10.41
N LYS A 254 12.15 -10.89 9.83
CA LYS A 254 12.34 -10.42 8.44
C LYS A 254 12.75 -11.53 7.46
N LYS A 255 12.90 -12.75 7.96
CA LYS A 255 13.36 -13.91 7.19
C LYS A 255 12.36 -15.05 7.34
N GLY A 256 12.12 -15.73 6.24
CA GLY A 256 11.37 -16.97 6.22
C GLY A 256 12.28 -18.14 5.92
N PHE A 257 11.79 -19.33 6.22
CA PHE A 257 12.50 -20.58 6.02
C PHE A 257 11.66 -21.53 5.18
N PHE A 258 12.34 -22.30 4.33
CA PHE A 258 11.75 -23.26 3.42
C PHE A 258 12.46 -24.61 3.55
N VAL A 259 11.68 -25.68 3.59
CA VAL A 259 12.15 -27.06 3.63
C VAL A 259 11.47 -27.85 2.53
N ASP A 260 12.27 -28.40 1.62
CA ASP A 260 11.80 -29.34 0.61
C ASP A 260 11.74 -30.76 1.19
N LEU A 261 10.56 -31.38 1.12
CA LEU A 261 10.28 -32.72 1.63
C LEU A 261 9.83 -33.67 0.51
N TYR A 262 9.97 -33.27 -0.76
CA TYR A 262 9.49 -34.04 -1.92
C TYR A 262 10.03 -35.48 -1.95
N ASP A 263 11.33 -35.64 -1.73
CA ASP A 263 12.00 -36.95 -1.78
C ASP A 263 11.85 -37.77 -0.50
N VAL A 264 11.30 -37.18 0.58
CA VAL A 264 11.16 -37.84 1.88
C VAL A 264 9.89 -38.71 1.93
N PHE A 265 8.80 -38.23 1.35
CA PHE A 265 7.53 -38.96 1.39
C PHE A 265 7.50 -40.09 0.35
N PRO A 266 7.09 -41.31 0.74
CA PRO A 266 7.06 -42.45 -0.17
C PRO A 266 5.99 -42.24 -1.25
N ARG A 267 6.40 -42.25 -2.52
CA ARG A 267 5.46 -42.24 -3.65
C ARG A 267 4.69 -43.56 -3.69
N MET A 268 3.36 -43.49 -3.77
CA MET A 268 2.57 -44.70 -3.99
C MET A 268 2.84 -45.26 -5.40
N THR A 269 3.15 -46.55 -5.49
CA THR A 269 3.44 -47.25 -6.76
C THR A 269 2.20 -47.55 -7.60
N SER A 270 0.99 -47.24 -7.11
CA SER A 270 -0.28 -47.47 -7.80
C SER A 270 -1.26 -46.31 -7.61
N GLY A 271 -1.61 -45.63 -8.71
CA GLY A 271 -2.60 -44.54 -8.75
C GLY A 271 -2.01 -43.13 -8.79
N ILE A 272 -2.87 -42.13 -8.91
CA ILE A 272 -2.50 -40.70 -8.85
C ILE A 272 -2.25 -40.36 -7.37
N TRP A 273 -0.99 -40.12 -7.00
CA TRP A 273 -0.61 -39.71 -5.65
C TRP A 273 -0.95 -38.23 -5.44
N GLN A 274 -1.83 -37.95 -4.48
CA GLN A 274 -2.26 -36.61 -4.08
C GLN A 274 -2.03 -36.45 -2.57
N PRO A 275 -0.77 -36.20 -2.16
CA PRO A 275 -0.43 -36.10 -0.74
C PRO A 275 -1.23 -34.97 -0.09
N PHE A 276 -1.61 -35.19 1.16
CA PHE A 276 -2.20 -34.15 1.98
C PHE A 276 -1.51 -34.15 3.33
N VAL A 277 -0.75 -33.08 3.59
CA VAL A 277 0.08 -32.95 4.78
C VAL A 277 -0.58 -32.00 5.76
N THR A 278 -0.71 -32.46 7.00
CA THR A 278 -1.14 -31.66 8.14
C THR A 278 0.05 -31.39 9.06
N VAL A 279 0.04 -30.23 9.72
CA VAL A 279 1.15 -29.72 10.52
C VAL A 279 0.69 -29.43 11.94
N ALA A 280 1.48 -29.88 12.91
CA ALA A 280 1.29 -29.62 14.33
C ALA A 280 2.61 -29.17 14.98
N PRO A 281 2.80 -27.88 15.25
CA PRO A 281 3.95 -27.41 16.02
C PRO A 281 3.83 -27.82 17.49
N LEU A 282 4.96 -28.21 18.09
CA LEU A 282 5.03 -28.60 19.50
C LEU A 282 5.29 -27.39 20.40
N GLY A 283 4.98 -27.53 21.70
CA GLY A 283 5.18 -26.48 22.69
C GLY A 283 6.36 -26.76 23.62
N SER A 284 6.51 -25.94 24.66
CA SER A 284 7.66 -26.03 25.57
C SER A 284 7.64 -27.36 26.33
N PRO A 285 8.77 -28.08 26.47
CA PRO A 285 10.15 -27.71 26.11
C PRO A 285 10.59 -28.08 24.68
N LEU A 286 9.73 -28.68 23.84
CA LEU A 286 10.03 -29.09 22.46
C LEU A 286 9.83 -27.96 21.43
N ASN A 287 10.04 -26.71 21.86
CA ASN A 287 9.93 -25.54 21.00
C ASN A 287 10.84 -25.67 19.77
N GLY A 288 10.34 -25.22 18.62
CA GLY A 288 11.03 -25.39 17.33
C GLY A 288 10.93 -26.77 16.70
N GLN A 289 10.25 -27.74 17.33
CA GLN A 289 9.93 -29.03 16.71
C GLN A 289 8.51 -29.06 16.16
N VAL A 290 8.34 -29.68 14.99
CA VAL A 290 7.08 -29.70 14.25
C VAL A 290 6.80 -31.09 13.73
N ILE A 291 5.58 -31.58 13.95
CA ILE A 291 5.12 -32.85 13.41
C ILE A 291 4.37 -32.61 12.10
N LEU A 292 4.77 -33.33 11.04
CA LEU A 292 4.09 -33.40 9.76
C LEU A 292 3.46 -34.78 9.59
N HIS A 293 2.18 -34.84 9.25
CA HIS A 293 1.45 -36.08 9.00
C HIS A 293 0.83 -36.08 7.60
N GLU A 294 1.19 -37.09 6.79
CA GLU A 294 0.58 -37.29 5.47
C GLU A 294 -0.57 -38.32 5.57
N GLU A 295 -1.78 -37.85 5.27
CA GLU A 295 -3.04 -38.56 5.57
C GLU A 295 -3.23 -39.86 4.77
N GLN A 296 -2.65 -40.02 3.57
CA GLN A 296 -2.88 -41.20 2.74
C GLN A 296 -1.91 -42.36 3.04
N SER A 297 -0.63 -42.03 3.23
CA SER A 297 0.44 -42.99 3.51
C SER A 297 0.69 -43.22 5.00
N ASN A 298 0.04 -42.43 5.86
CA ASN A 298 0.22 -42.43 7.32
C ASN A 298 1.68 -42.24 7.75
N VAL A 299 2.44 -41.43 7.01
CA VAL A 299 3.82 -41.11 7.35
C VAL A 299 3.82 -39.92 8.30
N ILE A 300 4.50 -40.09 9.44
CA ILE A 300 4.66 -39.07 10.47
C ILE A 300 6.14 -38.69 10.54
N LEU A 301 6.42 -37.41 10.37
CA LEU A 301 7.76 -36.84 10.45
C LEU A 301 7.82 -35.81 11.57
N LEU A 302 8.90 -35.83 12.34
CA LEU A 302 9.25 -34.83 13.33
C LEU A 302 10.43 -34.03 12.80
N LEU A 303 10.19 -32.78 12.44
CA LEU A 303 11.20 -31.83 11.98
C LEU A 303 11.62 -30.94 13.14
N ASP A 304 12.91 -30.96 13.49
CA ASP A 304 13.53 -29.96 14.35
C ASP A 304 14.06 -28.81 13.48
N THR A 305 13.41 -27.65 13.58
CA THR A 305 13.80 -26.45 12.82
C THR A 305 15.11 -25.83 13.33
N THR A 306 15.42 -25.99 14.62
CA THR A 306 16.63 -25.45 15.23
C THR A 306 17.84 -26.34 14.97
N GLY A 307 17.69 -27.65 15.18
CA GLY A 307 18.70 -28.66 14.92
C GLY A 307 18.86 -29.04 13.45
N ARG A 308 17.91 -28.65 12.58
CA ARG A 308 17.84 -29.02 11.15
C ARG A 308 17.82 -30.53 10.92
N THR A 309 17.21 -31.27 11.84
CA THR A 309 17.14 -32.73 11.81
C THR A 309 15.71 -33.20 11.57
N LEU A 310 15.58 -34.23 10.75
CA LEU A 310 14.31 -34.88 10.47
C LEU A 310 14.32 -36.31 11.04
N HIS A 311 13.27 -36.63 11.78
CA HIS A 311 13.01 -37.96 12.31
C HIS A 311 11.70 -38.50 11.74
N ARG A 312 11.61 -39.80 11.51
CA ARG A 312 10.38 -40.48 11.16
C ARG A 312 9.88 -41.24 12.39
N LEU A 313 8.65 -40.94 12.81
CA LEU A 313 8.00 -41.62 13.92
C LEU A 313 7.20 -42.80 13.39
N ILE A 314 7.44 -43.99 13.93
CA ILE A 314 6.70 -45.20 13.59
C ILE A 314 5.77 -45.51 14.75
N LEU A 315 4.48 -45.34 14.48
CA LEU A 315 3.43 -45.74 15.42
C LEU A 315 3.18 -47.25 15.30
N PRO A 316 2.96 -47.95 16.42
CA PRO A 316 2.52 -49.33 16.44
C PRO A 316 1.03 -49.37 16.07
N LEU A 317 0.75 -49.33 14.77
CA LEU A 317 -0.57 -49.62 14.25
C LEU A 317 -0.59 -51.05 13.73
N GLU A 318 -1.71 -51.76 13.92
CA GLU A 318 -1.88 -53.13 13.45
C GLU A 318 -1.34 -53.29 12.02
N GLU A 319 -0.29 -54.12 11.88
CA GLU A 319 0.07 -54.71 10.60
C GLU A 319 -1.09 -55.59 10.15
N VAL A 320 -2.10 -55.02 9.49
CA VAL A 320 -2.85 -55.78 8.52
C VAL A 320 -1.89 -55.99 7.37
N THR A 321 -1.08 -57.04 7.48
CA THR A 321 -0.32 -57.63 6.39
C THR A 321 -1.21 -57.63 5.16
N SER A 322 -0.95 -56.73 4.21
CA SER A 322 -1.44 -56.93 2.86
C SER A 322 -0.63 -58.10 2.31
N LYS A 323 -1.07 -59.32 2.65
CA LYS A 323 -0.82 -60.48 1.80
C LYS A 323 -1.19 -59.99 0.41
N LYS A 324 -0.18 -59.91 -0.48
CA LYS A 324 -0.35 -59.59 -1.90
C LYS A 324 -1.53 -60.40 -2.44
N SER A 325 -2.71 -59.81 -2.49
CA SER A 325 -3.88 -60.43 -3.08
C SER A 325 -3.79 -60.20 -4.58
N SER A 326 -3.48 -61.30 -5.26
CA SER A 326 -4.01 -61.70 -6.56
C SER A 326 -4.57 -60.59 -7.47
N TRP A 327 -3.93 -60.49 -8.63
CA TRP A 327 -4.14 -59.64 -9.82
C TRP A 327 -5.58 -59.59 -10.42
N TRP A 328 -6.65 -59.99 -9.72
CA TRP A 328 -7.97 -60.15 -10.35
C TRP A 328 -9.20 -59.58 -9.63
N ASN A 329 -9.08 -58.87 -8.50
CA ASN A 329 -10.24 -58.18 -7.91
C ASN A 329 -10.19 -56.66 -8.16
N LYS A 330 -10.95 -56.19 -9.15
CA LYS A 330 -11.45 -54.81 -9.23
C LYS A 330 -12.60 -54.65 -8.23
N GLU A 331 -12.27 -54.54 -6.95
CA GLU A 331 -13.09 -53.74 -6.04
C GLU A 331 -12.47 -52.36 -6.01
N GLU A 332 -13.28 -51.31 -6.22
CA GLU A 332 -12.88 -49.92 -5.98
C GLU A 332 -12.37 -49.80 -4.55
N GLY A 333 -11.04 -49.87 -4.38
CA GLY A 333 -10.40 -49.90 -3.08
C GLY A 333 -10.81 -48.69 -2.27
N VAL A 334 -11.51 -48.93 -1.15
CA VAL A 334 -11.83 -47.93 -0.14
C VAL A 334 -10.51 -47.25 0.26
N ARG A 335 -10.28 -46.02 -0.22
CA ARG A 335 -9.13 -45.21 0.17
C ARG A 335 -9.21 -45.02 1.69
N ARG A 336 -8.25 -45.59 2.42
CA ARG A 336 -8.12 -45.40 3.87
C ARG A 336 -7.49 -44.04 4.10
N THR A 337 -8.18 -43.16 4.83
CA THR A 337 -7.71 -41.82 5.18
C THR A 337 -7.39 -41.79 6.66
N TYR A 338 -6.17 -41.38 7.01
CA TYR A 338 -5.75 -41.15 8.39
C TYR A 338 -5.90 -39.67 8.74
N LYS A 339 -6.17 -39.37 10.00
CA LYS A 339 -6.37 -38.02 10.51
C LYS A 339 -5.55 -37.80 11.77
N MET A 340 -5.10 -36.56 11.95
CA MET A 340 -4.36 -36.09 13.13
C MET A 340 -5.17 -34.99 13.82
N CYS A 341 -5.51 -35.19 15.09
CA CYS A 341 -6.04 -34.17 15.98
C CYS A 341 -4.86 -33.44 16.64
N LYS A 342 -4.83 -32.11 16.52
CA LYS A 342 -3.69 -31.25 16.89
C LYS A 342 -4.02 -30.19 17.94
N GLU A 343 -5.21 -30.24 18.53
CA GLU A 343 -5.71 -29.28 19.54
C GLU A 343 -4.75 -29.10 20.74
N PHE A 344 -4.11 -30.18 21.19
CA PHE A 344 -3.18 -30.18 22.33
C PHE A 344 -1.70 -30.32 21.92
N SER A 345 -1.37 -30.00 20.68
CA SER A 345 0.02 -30.01 20.18
C SER A 345 0.97 -29.11 21.00
N HIS A 346 0.47 -27.97 21.49
CA HIS A 346 1.19 -27.08 22.42
C HIS A 346 1.52 -27.72 23.79
N LYS A 347 0.86 -28.83 24.15
CA LYS A 347 1.17 -29.67 25.33
C LYS A 347 1.99 -30.92 24.96
N ASN A 348 2.50 -30.99 23.73
CA ASN A 348 3.38 -32.04 23.22
C ASN A 348 2.74 -33.42 23.03
N TRP A 349 1.42 -33.48 22.82
CA TRP A 349 0.75 -34.72 22.46
C TRP A 349 -0.29 -34.55 21.35
N LEU A 350 -0.52 -35.63 20.61
CA LEU A 350 -1.36 -35.67 19.41
C LEU A 350 -2.21 -36.94 19.41
N VAL A 351 -3.33 -36.94 18.67
CA VAL A 351 -4.15 -38.15 18.50
C VAL A 351 -4.29 -38.47 17.02
N PHE A 352 -3.99 -39.71 16.65
CA PHE A 352 -4.12 -40.23 15.29
C PHE A 352 -5.24 -41.25 15.21
N TYR A 353 -6.01 -41.23 14.13
CA TYR A 353 -7.03 -42.24 13.87
C TYR A 353 -7.23 -42.47 12.38
N MET A 354 -7.86 -43.59 12.04
CA MET A 354 -8.28 -43.90 10.68
C MET A 354 -9.78 -43.67 10.54
N GLU A 355 -10.21 -42.98 9.48
CA GLU A 355 -11.63 -42.87 9.15
C GLU A 355 -12.24 -44.26 8.91
N LYS A 356 -13.40 -44.53 9.53
CA LYS A 356 -14.07 -45.84 9.60
C LYS A 356 -13.27 -46.92 10.35
N GLY A 357 -12.13 -46.58 10.94
CA GLY A 357 -11.37 -47.43 11.84
C GLY A 357 -11.98 -47.46 13.25
N ASN A 358 -11.50 -48.39 14.06
CA ASN A 358 -11.98 -48.69 15.41
C ASN A 358 -10.89 -48.49 16.48
N SER A 359 -9.83 -47.74 16.19
CA SER A 359 -8.75 -47.47 17.13
C SER A 359 -8.28 -46.01 17.08
N LEU A 360 -7.79 -45.53 18.22
CA LEU A 360 -7.16 -44.22 18.41
C LEU A 360 -5.72 -44.43 18.89
N THR A 361 -4.76 -43.69 18.35
CA THR A 361 -3.38 -43.71 18.85
C THR A 361 -3.02 -42.34 19.38
N VAL A 362 -2.81 -42.24 20.69
CA VAL A 362 -2.31 -41.03 21.35
C VAL A 362 -0.79 -41.06 21.31
N LEU A 363 -0.17 -40.05 20.75
CA LEU A 363 1.27 -39.84 20.75
C LEU A 363 1.63 -38.83 21.84
N ASP A 364 2.42 -39.26 22.83
CA ASP A 364 3.10 -38.36 23.75
C ASP A 364 4.54 -38.16 23.25
N ALA A 365 4.79 -36.99 22.65
CA ALA A 365 6.08 -36.68 22.06
C ALA A 365 7.15 -36.39 23.12
N LEU A 366 6.76 -35.96 24.31
CA LEU A 366 7.67 -35.63 25.40
C LEU A 366 8.19 -36.89 26.09
N GLU A 367 7.30 -37.85 26.37
CA GLU A 367 7.69 -39.14 26.96
C GLU A 367 8.20 -40.15 25.93
N GLY A 368 7.97 -39.91 24.63
CA GLY A 368 8.33 -40.83 23.56
C GLY A 368 7.46 -42.11 23.59
N ARG A 369 6.19 -41.99 23.97
CA ARG A 369 5.26 -43.11 24.16
C ARG A 369 4.02 -42.95 23.30
N THR A 370 3.41 -44.08 22.96
CA THR A 370 2.13 -44.13 22.26
C THR A 370 1.14 -44.97 23.02
N HIS A 371 -0.10 -44.49 23.14
CA HIS A 371 -1.21 -45.23 23.74
C HIS A 371 -2.26 -45.54 22.68
N THR A 372 -2.43 -46.81 22.35
CA THR A 372 -3.42 -47.28 21.37
C THR A 372 -4.68 -47.71 22.11
N ILE A 373 -5.79 -47.01 21.89
CA ILE A 373 -7.11 -47.26 22.49
C ILE A 373 -8.00 -47.95 21.46
N SER A 374 -8.45 -49.16 21.78
CA SER A 374 -9.37 -49.93 20.94
C SER A 374 -10.82 -49.58 21.29
N LEU A 375 -11.61 -49.23 20.27
CA LEU A 375 -12.98 -48.77 20.41
C LEU A 375 -13.99 -49.80 19.89
N PRO A 376 -15.18 -49.89 20.50
CA PRO A 376 -16.27 -50.74 20.03
C PRO A 376 -17.06 -50.12 18.86
N ILE A 377 -16.70 -48.91 18.42
CA ILE A 377 -17.38 -48.15 17.38
C ILE A 377 -16.43 -47.82 16.22
N ASN A 378 -16.98 -47.64 15.02
CA ASN A 378 -16.22 -47.16 13.87
C ASN A 378 -16.28 -45.63 13.80
N LEU A 379 -15.13 -44.99 13.77
CA LEU A 379 -14.99 -43.54 13.86
C LEU A 379 -15.32 -42.84 12.54
N LYS A 380 -16.05 -41.73 12.62
CA LYS A 380 -16.17 -40.73 11.55
C LYS A 380 -15.24 -39.56 11.79
N THR A 381 -15.33 -38.97 12.97
CA THR A 381 -14.53 -37.81 13.39
C THR A 381 -14.34 -37.83 14.91
N VAL A 382 -13.30 -37.16 15.37
CA VAL A 382 -12.86 -37.07 16.76
C VAL A 382 -12.59 -35.62 17.11
N PHE A 383 -13.15 -35.14 18.22
CA PHE A 383 -12.90 -33.81 18.75
C PHE A 383 -12.30 -33.92 20.16
N LEU A 384 -11.14 -33.31 20.36
CA LEU A 384 -10.47 -33.27 21.67
C LEU A 384 -11.05 -32.10 22.46
N VAL A 385 -12.06 -32.37 23.30
CA VAL A 385 -12.83 -31.34 24.01
C VAL A 385 -12.17 -30.94 25.33
N ALA A 386 -11.48 -31.85 25.98
CA ALA A 386 -10.62 -31.62 27.13
C ALA A 386 -9.44 -32.60 27.07
N GLU A 387 -8.46 -32.45 27.96
CA GLU A 387 -7.30 -33.34 28.02
C GLU A 387 -7.71 -34.80 28.25
N ASP A 388 -8.70 -35.01 29.12
CA ASP A 388 -9.19 -36.31 29.55
C ASP A 388 -10.50 -36.71 28.89
N LYS A 389 -11.16 -35.84 28.12
CA LYS A 389 -12.49 -36.08 27.54
C LYS A 389 -12.58 -35.73 26.06
N TRP A 390 -12.93 -36.71 25.23
CA TRP A 390 -12.97 -36.56 23.78
C TRP A 390 -14.35 -36.95 23.24
N LEU A 391 -14.87 -36.14 22.30
CA LEU A 391 -16.14 -36.40 21.63
C LEU A 391 -15.88 -37.19 20.34
N LEU A 392 -16.40 -38.41 20.27
CA LEU A 392 -16.29 -39.31 19.12
C LEU A 392 -17.63 -39.36 18.38
N VAL A 393 -17.59 -39.36 17.05
CA VAL A 393 -18.79 -39.51 16.21
C VAL A 393 -18.71 -40.82 15.43
N GLU A 394 -19.74 -41.65 15.52
CA GLU A 394 -19.80 -42.95 14.83
C GLU A 394 -20.12 -42.81 13.32
N SER A 395 -19.47 -43.60 12.47
CA SER A 395 -19.57 -43.50 11.01
C SER A 395 -20.91 -43.92 10.40
N LYS A 396 -21.65 -44.84 11.04
CA LYS A 396 -22.90 -45.39 10.49
C LYS A 396 -24.13 -44.60 10.92
N THR A 397 -24.17 -44.19 12.17
CA THR A 397 -25.34 -43.59 12.84
C THR A 397 -25.20 -42.08 13.05
N ASN A 398 -23.97 -41.54 12.91
CA ASN A 398 -23.58 -40.21 13.40
C ASN A 398 -23.84 -39.99 14.91
N GLN A 399 -24.06 -41.06 15.68
CA GLN A 399 -24.24 -40.97 17.13
C GLN A 399 -22.96 -40.43 17.79
N LYS A 400 -23.14 -39.55 18.78
CA LYS A 400 -22.06 -38.94 19.55
C LYS A 400 -21.77 -39.77 20.80
N TYR A 401 -20.49 -39.96 21.09
CA TYR A 401 -19.99 -40.65 22.28
C TYR A 401 -18.93 -39.79 22.96
N LEU A 402 -18.89 -39.81 24.29
CA LEU A 402 -17.86 -39.16 25.09
C LEU A 402 -16.89 -40.22 25.62
N LEU A 403 -15.64 -40.18 25.18
CA LEU A 403 -14.56 -41.00 25.71
C LEU A 403 -13.91 -40.25 26.87
N THR A 404 -13.80 -40.88 28.04
CA THR A 404 -13.12 -40.34 29.22
C THR A 404 -11.89 -41.19 29.56
N LYS A 405 -10.75 -40.54 29.72
CA LYS A 405 -9.49 -41.08 30.23
C LYS A 405 -9.48 -40.95 31.76
N THR A 406 -9.10 -42.00 32.48
CA THR A 406 -9.04 -41.95 33.95
C THR A 406 -7.80 -41.17 34.41
N ALA A 407 -8.02 -40.07 35.15
CA ALA A 407 -7.02 -39.04 35.44
C ALA A 407 -6.05 -39.32 36.63
N HIS A 408 -5.81 -40.57 37.03
CA HIS A 408 -4.82 -40.88 38.09
C HIS A 408 -3.88 -42.02 37.67
N ILE A 409 -2.73 -41.65 37.11
CA ILE A 409 -1.56 -42.52 36.93
C ILE A 409 -0.65 -42.34 38.16
N GLU A 410 -1.07 -42.90 39.30
CA GLU A 410 -0.14 -43.29 40.38
C GLU A 410 -0.32 -44.77 40.79
N SER A 411 -1.34 -45.45 40.28
CA SER A 411 -1.50 -46.89 40.43
C SER A 411 -1.35 -47.59 39.08
N SER A 412 -0.35 -48.45 39.02
CA SER A 412 0.24 -49.13 37.87
C SER A 412 -0.65 -50.11 37.08
N ASP A 413 -1.99 -50.00 37.02
CA ASP A 413 -2.78 -51.12 36.47
C ASP A 413 -4.20 -50.87 35.88
N SER A 414 -4.57 -49.67 35.38
CA SER A 414 -5.84 -49.56 34.62
C SER A 414 -5.74 -48.73 33.34
N GLY A 415 -5.17 -49.32 32.28
CA GLY A 415 -5.23 -48.81 30.91
C GLY A 415 -6.62 -49.00 30.26
N VAL A 416 -7.70 -48.59 30.93
CA VAL A 416 -9.07 -48.77 30.41
C VAL A 416 -9.79 -47.43 30.37
N CYS A 417 -10.03 -46.93 29.16
CA CYS A 417 -10.83 -45.74 28.91
C CYS A 417 -12.32 -46.08 28.95
N GLN A 418 -13.15 -45.11 29.33
CA GLN A 418 -14.59 -45.29 29.46
C GLN A 418 -15.31 -44.54 28.35
N LEU A 419 -16.18 -45.22 27.61
CA LEU A 419 -16.96 -44.64 26.52
C LEU A 419 -18.44 -44.56 26.93
N TYR A 420 -18.99 -43.35 26.83
CA TYR A 420 -20.37 -43.04 27.17
C TYR A 420 -21.15 -42.60 25.94
N VAL A 421 -22.40 -43.07 25.81
CA VAL A 421 -23.32 -42.55 24.79
C VAL A 421 -23.78 -41.15 25.23
N LEU A 422 -23.70 -40.19 24.32
CA LEU A 422 -24.24 -38.85 24.51
C LEU A 422 -25.62 -38.79 23.84
N ASN A 423 -26.65 -38.54 24.63
CA ASN A 423 -28.02 -38.37 24.16
C ASN A 423 -28.38 -36.89 24.09
N GLU A 424 -29.11 -36.52 23.04
CA GLU A 424 -29.59 -35.16 22.84
C GLU A 424 -31.11 -35.16 23.07
N GLU A 425 -31.56 -34.47 24.12
CA GLU A 425 -32.96 -34.39 24.51
C GLU A 425 -33.54 -33.02 24.13
N LEU A 426 -34.66 -33.01 23.40
CA LEU A 426 -35.33 -31.77 22.98
C LEU A 426 -35.99 -31.06 24.17
N PRO A 427 -36.24 -29.73 24.08
CA PRO A 427 -37.04 -29.02 25.05
C PRO A 427 -38.45 -29.61 25.03
N SER A 428 -39.03 -29.91 26.19
CA SER A 428 -40.38 -30.46 26.27
C SER A 428 -41.41 -29.43 25.78
N THR A 429 -41.82 -29.52 24.51
CA THR A 429 -43.04 -28.87 24.03
C THR A 429 -44.21 -29.66 24.60
N GLY A 430 -45.04 -29.05 25.45
CA GLY A 430 -46.16 -29.71 26.16
C GLY A 430 -47.28 -30.30 25.29
N PHE A 431 -47.05 -30.54 24.00
CA PHE A 431 -47.94 -31.22 23.07
C PHE A 431 -47.11 -32.14 22.17
N GLY A 432 -47.50 -33.43 22.09
CA GLY A 432 -46.74 -34.53 21.49
C GLY A 432 -46.47 -34.43 19.98
N VAL A 433 -45.64 -33.47 19.58
CA VAL A 433 -45.03 -33.38 18.26
C VAL A 433 -43.55 -33.74 18.39
N THR A 434 -43.21 -35.00 18.12
CA THR A 434 -41.82 -35.42 17.95
C THR A 434 -41.28 -34.84 16.63
N GLN A 435 -40.56 -33.72 16.68
CA GLN A 435 -39.72 -33.31 15.57
C GLN A 435 -38.56 -34.32 15.45
N GLU A 436 -38.41 -34.96 14.29
CA GLU A 436 -37.26 -35.83 14.01
C GLU A 436 -35.95 -35.01 14.10
N MET A 437 -35.06 -35.40 15.02
CA MET A 437 -33.72 -34.82 15.11
C MET A 437 -32.90 -35.22 13.89
N LYS A 438 -32.46 -34.22 13.11
CA LYS A 438 -31.26 -34.40 12.28
C LYS A 438 -30.05 -34.29 13.20
N VAL A 439 -29.31 -35.39 13.33
CA VAL A 439 -28.05 -35.40 14.08
C VAL A 439 -27.01 -34.61 13.30
N ASN A 440 -26.70 -33.40 13.77
CA ASN A 440 -25.68 -32.55 13.16
C ASN A 440 -24.30 -32.91 13.68
N ILE A 441 -23.34 -32.98 12.76
CA ILE A 441 -21.93 -33.20 13.07
C ILE A 441 -21.29 -31.83 13.22
N PRO A 442 -20.66 -31.52 14.36
CA PRO A 442 -19.90 -30.29 14.52
C PRO A 442 -18.77 -30.20 13.47
N HIS A 443 -18.49 -29.00 13.00
CA HIS A 443 -17.29 -28.71 12.20
C HIS A 443 -16.07 -28.47 13.10
N LYS A 444 -16.27 -27.70 14.17
CA LYS A 444 -15.23 -27.39 15.16
C LYS A 444 -15.86 -27.31 16.55
N ILE A 445 -15.09 -27.73 17.54
CA ILE A 445 -15.40 -27.64 18.97
C ILE A 445 -14.20 -27.01 19.66
N SER A 446 -14.44 -26.11 20.61
CA SER A 446 -13.36 -25.52 21.42
C SER A 446 -12.72 -26.57 22.34
N SER A 447 -11.40 -26.50 22.54
CA SER A 447 -10.69 -27.29 23.55
C SER A 447 -10.83 -26.70 24.96
N ASP A 448 -10.92 -25.37 25.03
CA ASP A 448 -11.04 -24.65 26.30
C ASP A 448 -12.45 -24.06 26.49
N GLN A 449 -12.72 -23.63 27.72
CA GLN A 449 -13.99 -23.04 28.13
C GLN A 449 -13.95 -21.51 28.03
N LEU A 450 -15.10 -20.89 27.78
CA LEU A 450 -15.25 -19.44 27.95
C LEU A 450 -15.11 -19.06 29.43
N SER A 451 -14.56 -17.88 29.68
CA SER A 451 -14.59 -17.26 31.01
C SER A 451 -16.05 -17.06 31.47
N SER A 452 -16.28 -17.02 32.79
CA SER A 452 -17.63 -16.82 33.34
C SER A 452 -18.27 -15.51 32.87
N GLU A 453 -17.46 -14.47 32.63
CA GLU A 453 -17.90 -13.18 32.12
C GLU A 453 -18.34 -13.29 30.65
N ASN A 454 -17.52 -13.93 29.81
CA ASN A 454 -17.84 -14.13 28.39
C ASN A 454 -19.04 -15.05 28.20
N LEU A 455 -19.14 -16.13 28.99
CA LEU A 455 -20.29 -17.03 28.99
C LEU A 455 -21.57 -16.29 29.39
N SER A 456 -21.50 -15.51 30.46
CA SER A 456 -22.66 -14.77 30.96
C SER A 456 -23.11 -13.69 29.97
N SER A 457 -22.16 -13.04 29.30
CA SER A 457 -22.43 -12.06 28.23
C SER A 457 -23.08 -12.70 27.01
N ALA A 458 -22.56 -13.85 26.55
CA ALA A 458 -23.11 -14.57 25.40
C ALA A 458 -24.55 -15.04 25.65
N VAL A 459 -24.77 -15.78 26.73
CA VAL A 459 -26.08 -16.38 27.05
C VAL A 459 -27.06 -15.35 27.62
N GLY A 460 -26.58 -14.21 28.11
CA GLY A 460 -27.40 -13.17 28.74
C GLY A 460 -27.92 -13.55 30.14
N GLN A 461 -27.27 -14.52 30.79
CA GLN A 461 -27.60 -15.02 32.13
C GLN A 461 -26.32 -15.13 32.95
N LYS A 462 -26.36 -14.87 34.27
CA LYS A 462 -25.19 -15.05 35.13
C LYS A 462 -24.94 -16.54 35.37
N ILE A 463 -24.06 -17.13 34.57
CA ILE A 463 -23.74 -18.56 34.59
C ILE A 463 -22.24 -18.72 34.82
N ALA A 464 -21.89 -19.56 35.78
CA ALA A 464 -20.51 -19.98 36.05
C ALA A 464 -20.45 -21.51 36.01
N SER A 465 -20.41 -22.05 34.79
CA SER A 465 -20.40 -23.48 34.52
C SER A 465 -19.38 -23.82 33.42
N PRO A 466 -18.79 -25.03 33.43
CA PRO A 466 -17.99 -25.54 32.33
C PRO A 466 -18.76 -25.42 31.02
N ASN A 467 -18.11 -25.08 29.92
CA ASN A 467 -18.81 -24.88 28.65
C ASN A 467 -17.89 -25.15 27.46
N ARG A 468 -18.50 -25.39 26.31
CA ARG A 468 -17.81 -25.52 25.02
C ARG A 468 -18.57 -24.82 23.91
N ILE A 469 -17.84 -24.18 23.02
CA ILE A 469 -18.37 -23.59 21.79
C ILE A 469 -18.25 -24.60 20.67
N LEU A 470 -19.31 -24.75 19.88
CA LEU A 470 -19.38 -25.58 18.70
C LEU A 470 -19.88 -24.75 17.52
N SER A 471 -19.44 -25.10 16.32
CA SER A 471 -20.03 -24.62 15.07
C SER A 471 -20.42 -25.80 14.19
N ASP A 472 -21.54 -25.68 13.47
CA ASP A 472 -22.03 -26.69 12.53
C ASP A 472 -22.49 -26.00 11.22
N GLU A 473 -23.15 -26.75 10.33
CA GLU A 473 -23.70 -26.21 9.06
C GLU A 473 -24.92 -25.31 9.24
N ASN A 474 -25.62 -25.42 10.38
CA ASN A 474 -26.95 -24.85 10.59
C ASN A 474 -26.96 -23.70 11.59
N SER A 475 -25.87 -23.48 12.32
CA SER A 475 -25.72 -22.46 13.36
C SER A 475 -24.48 -21.61 13.12
N TYR A 476 -24.56 -20.35 13.53
CA TYR A 476 -23.40 -19.46 13.57
C TYR A 476 -22.46 -19.87 14.70
N ALA A 477 -23.04 -20.16 15.87
CA ALA A 477 -22.37 -20.77 17.01
C ALA A 477 -23.40 -21.54 17.86
N THR A 478 -22.91 -22.48 18.65
CA THR A 478 -23.68 -23.20 19.66
C THR A 478 -22.83 -23.31 20.93
N ILE A 479 -23.36 -22.93 22.08
CA ILE A 479 -22.71 -23.09 23.39
C ILE A 479 -23.41 -24.22 24.13
N VAL A 480 -22.64 -25.18 24.62
CA VAL A 480 -23.13 -26.23 25.52
C VAL A 480 -22.62 -25.93 26.92
N VAL A 481 -23.54 -25.58 27.82
CA VAL A 481 -23.29 -25.23 29.21
C VAL A 481 -23.40 -26.48 30.08
N GLY A 482 -22.39 -26.74 30.90
CA GLY A 482 -22.20 -27.95 31.69
C GLY A 482 -21.25 -28.95 31.03
N PHE A 483 -21.05 -28.91 29.72
CA PHE A 483 -20.21 -29.88 29.02
C PHE A 483 -18.72 -29.48 29.06
N PRO A 484 -17.78 -30.42 29.26
CA PRO A 484 -17.95 -31.88 29.40
C PRO A 484 -17.94 -32.41 30.85
N ASP A 485 -17.95 -31.53 31.85
CA ASP A 485 -17.63 -31.89 33.24
C ASP A 485 -18.82 -32.08 34.16
N LEU A 486 -19.93 -31.43 33.86
CA LEU A 486 -21.11 -31.46 34.69
C LEU A 486 -21.83 -32.81 34.56
N ILE A 487 -22.18 -33.39 35.70
CA ILE A 487 -22.90 -34.67 35.79
C ILE A 487 -24.39 -34.49 35.45
N SER A 488 -24.93 -33.28 35.68
CA SER A 488 -26.31 -32.94 35.31
C SER A 488 -26.45 -32.70 33.79
N PRO A 489 -27.67 -32.77 33.24
CA PRO A 489 -27.93 -32.46 31.84
C PRO A 489 -27.31 -31.11 31.46
N SER A 490 -26.56 -31.08 30.36
CA SER A 490 -25.90 -29.88 29.85
C SER A 490 -26.84 -29.10 28.94
N GLU A 491 -27.02 -27.81 29.17
CA GLU A 491 -27.94 -26.95 28.40
C GLU A 491 -27.31 -26.53 27.07
N VAL A 492 -28.08 -26.57 25.98
CA VAL A 492 -27.59 -26.23 24.64
C VAL A 492 -28.26 -24.96 24.13
N TYR A 493 -27.47 -23.92 23.89
CA TYR A 493 -27.91 -22.65 23.30
C TYR A 493 -27.31 -22.48 21.91
N SER A 494 -28.14 -22.22 20.89
CA SER A 494 -27.70 -22.13 19.50
C SER A 494 -28.20 -20.88 18.78
N TRP A 495 -27.32 -20.25 18.02
CA TRP A 495 -27.63 -19.13 17.12
C TRP A 495 -27.87 -19.66 15.71
N LYS A 496 -29.13 -19.88 15.34
CA LYS A 496 -29.48 -20.54 14.07
C LYS A 496 -29.24 -19.65 12.85
N ARG A 497 -28.78 -20.27 11.78
CA ARG A 497 -28.71 -19.67 10.44
C ARG A 497 -30.07 -19.73 9.76
N PRO A 498 -30.43 -18.73 8.93
CA PRO A 498 -31.62 -18.79 8.10
C PRO A 498 -31.52 -19.85 6.99
N SER A 499 -30.30 -20.10 6.49
CA SER A 499 -29.98 -21.13 5.50
C SER A 499 -28.80 -21.96 5.98
N SER A 500 -28.90 -23.28 5.82
CA SER A 500 -27.78 -24.19 6.06
C SER A 500 -26.67 -23.96 5.03
N LEU A 501 -25.42 -24.06 5.48
CA LEU A 501 -24.25 -24.15 4.60
C LEU A 501 -24.36 -25.41 3.71
N ASN A 502 -23.70 -25.44 2.56
CA ASN A 502 -23.72 -26.56 1.60
C ASN A 502 -25.08 -26.88 0.93
N LYS A 503 -26.07 -25.98 0.94
CA LYS A 503 -27.24 -26.15 0.05
C LYS A 503 -26.81 -25.95 -1.41
N PRO A 504 -27.12 -26.89 -2.34
CA PRO A 504 -26.81 -26.71 -3.75
C PRO A 504 -27.70 -25.58 -4.30
N ASN A 505 -27.16 -24.36 -4.34
CA ASN A 505 -27.84 -23.25 -4.99
C ASN A 505 -27.62 -23.37 -6.49
N VAL A 506 -28.67 -23.12 -7.27
CA VAL A 506 -28.70 -23.14 -8.75
C VAL A 506 -27.69 -22.15 -9.37
N THR A 507 -27.14 -21.24 -8.57
CA THR A 507 -26.07 -20.29 -8.91
C THR A 507 -24.68 -20.73 -8.44
N ASP A 508 -24.43 -22.03 -8.25
CA ASP A 508 -23.07 -22.58 -8.18
C ASP A 508 -22.41 -22.48 -9.57
N VAL A 509 -22.11 -21.26 -10.00
CA VAL A 509 -20.98 -21.04 -10.91
C VAL A 509 -19.77 -21.35 -10.06
N ALA A 510 -19.41 -22.62 -9.99
CA ALA A 510 -18.26 -23.12 -9.25
C ALA A 510 -17.08 -22.18 -9.51
N PHE A 511 -16.39 -21.78 -8.43
CA PHE A 511 -15.16 -20.96 -8.46
C PHE A 511 -14.15 -21.42 -9.54
N TYR A 512 -14.22 -22.69 -9.94
CA TYR A 512 -13.32 -23.35 -10.89
C TYR A 512 -13.92 -23.81 -12.22
N GLY A 513 -15.18 -23.47 -12.53
CA GLY A 513 -15.82 -23.88 -13.78
C GLY A 513 -16.18 -25.37 -13.86
N MET A 514 -17.36 -25.65 -14.43
CA MET A 514 -17.92 -26.95 -14.86
C MET A 514 -17.19 -28.24 -14.41
N LYS A 515 -17.34 -28.69 -13.16
CA LYS A 515 -17.33 -30.13 -12.77
C LYS A 515 -17.84 -30.31 -11.33
N LYS A 516 -18.68 -31.32 -11.12
CA LYS A 516 -19.35 -31.62 -9.84
C LYS A 516 -18.34 -31.84 -8.70
N LYS A 517 -18.59 -31.26 -7.53
CA LYS A 517 -17.86 -31.52 -6.27
C LYS A 517 -17.81 -33.03 -6.01
N THR A 518 -16.62 -33.55 -5.69
CA THR A 518 -16.41 -34.95 -5.28
C THR A 518 -15.99 -35.00 -3.82
N GLY A 519 -16.97 -34.94 -2.89
CA GLY A 519 -16.76 -35.12 -1.44
C GLY A 519 -16.76 -33.84 -0.61
N THR A 520 -16.68 -34.02 0.72
CA THR A 520 -16.51 -32.94 1.72
C THR A 520 -15.04 -32.48 1.74
N PRO A 521 -14.76 -31.18 1.88
CA PRO A 521 -13.39 -30.67 1.95
C PRO A 521 -12.63 -31.26 3.12
N ARG A 522 -11.30 -31.38 2.99
CA ARG A 522 -10.44 -31.92 4.06
C ARG A 522 -10.18 -30.93 5.19
N GLN A 523 -10.16 -29.62 4.91
CA GLN A 523 -10.05 -28.56 5.91
C GLN A 523 -11.41 -27.91 6.16
N SER A 524 -11.84 -27.89 7.43
CA SER A 524 -12.91 -27.01 7.88
C SER A 524 -12.28 -25.68 8.29
N ASN A 525 -12.34 -24.66 7.43
CA ASN A 525 -11.80 -23.31 7.67
C ASN A 525 -12.55 -22.56 8.78
N CYS A 526 -12.49 -23.04 10.02
CA CYS A 526 -13.18 -22.51 11.18
C CYS A 526 -12.32 -22.58 12.43
N VAL A 527 -12.22 -21.45 13.14
CA VAL A 527 -11.43 -21.25 14.37
C VAL A 527 -12.33 -20.62 15.43
N THR A 528 -12.11 -20.98 16.69
CA THR A 528 -12.83 -20.41 17.85
C THR A 528 -11.87 -19.59 18.69
N LEU A 529 -12.06 -18.27 18.74
CA LEU A 529 -11.28 -17.35 19.58
C LEU A 529 -12.00 -17.17 20.91
N ILE A 530 -11.53 -17.89 21.94
CA ILE A 530 -12.21 -18.01 23.24
C ILE A 530 -12.09 -16.70 24.04
N ASP A 531 -10.92 -16.05 24.00
CA ASP A 531 -10.65 -14.82 24.72
C ASP A 531 -11.55 -13.66 24.26
N THR A 532 -11.79 -13.54 22.95
CA THR A 532 -12.70 -12.53 22.36
C THR A 532 -14.14 -13.02 22.16
N ASN A 533 -14.47 -14.26 22.57
CA ASN A 533 -15.81 -14.86 22.41
C ASN A 533 -16.32 -14.84 20.95
N GLN A 534 -15.44 -15.17 20.01
CA GLN A 534 -15.69 -15.11 18.57
C GLN A 534 -15.57 -16.50 17.93
N VAL A 535 -16.49 -16.79 16.99
CA VAL A 535 -16.35 -17.92 16.06
C VAL A 535 -16.06 -17.34 14.68
N VAL A 536 -14.94 -17.74 14.09
CA VAL A 536 -14.47 -17.21 12.81
C VAL A 536 -14.40 -18.32 11.77
N ARG A 537 -14.94 -18.07 10.57
CA ARG A 537 -15.01 -19.03 9.47
C ARG A 537 -14.76 -18.37 8.13
N ILE A 538 -14.13 -19.06 7.18
CA ILE A 538 -14.08 -18.60 5.79
C ILE A 538 -15.21 -19.26 4.99
N LEU A 539 -16.01 -18.46 4.29
CA LEU A 539 -17.13 -18.90 3.46
C LEU A 539 -16.95 -18.45 1.99
N PRO A 540 -17.42 -19.25 1.02
CA PRO A 540 -17.46 -18.83 -0.36
C PRO A 540 -18.52 -17.73 -0.57
N PRO A 541 -18.35 -16.82 -1.54
CA PRO A 541 -19.29 -15.72 -1.82
C PRO A 541 -20.76 -16.14 -2.01
N GLY A 542 -21.02 -17.36 -2.48
CA GLY A 542 -22.38 -17.88 -2.69
C GLY A 542 -23.16 -18.19 -1.40
N GLU A 543 -22.47 -18.33 -0.26
CA GLU A 543 -23.07 -18.63 1.05
C GLU A 543 -23.20 -17.39 1.94
N VAL A 544 -22.78 -16.22 1.44
CA VAL A 544 -22.76 -14.96 2.16
C VAL A 544 -23.97 -14.11 1.76
N PRO A 545 -24.65 -13.42 2.69
CA PRO A 545 -25.76 -12.52 2.39
C PRO A 545 -25.27 -11.20 1.76
N LEU A 546 -24.74 -11.26 0.53
CA LEU A 546 -24.14 -10.12 -0.19
C LEU A 546 -25.10 -8.94 -0.36
N LYS A 547 -26.41 -9.21 -0.45
CA LYS A 547 -27.47 -8.19 -0.57
C LYS A 547 -27.63 -7.33 0.69
N ASP A 548 -27.28 -7.87 1.85
CA ASP A 548 -27.39 -7.17 3.13
C ASP A 548 -26.11 -6.39 3.44
N ILE A 549 -24.99 -6.81 2.86
CA ILE A 549 -23.66 -6.21 3.04
C ILE A 549 -23.49 -5.00 2.11
N TYR A 550 -23.75 -5.19 0.81
CA TYR A 550 -23.52 -4.16 -0.21
C TYR A 550 -24.85 -3.49 -0.65
N PRO A 551 -24.86 -2.16 -0.86
CA PRO A 551 -26.01 -1.47 -1.46
C PRO A 551 -26.36 -2.05 -2.83
N LYS A 552 -27.63 -1.94 -3.25
CA LYS A 552 -28.14 -2.50 -4.52
C LYS A 552 -27.38 -2.04 -5.76
N ASP A 553 -26.77 -0.85 -5.70
CA ASP A 553 -26.07 -0.21 -6.82
C ASP A 553 -24.56 -0.54 -6.85
N VAL A 554 -24.03 -1.26 -5.85
CA VAL A 554 -22.61 -1.59 -5.74
C VAL A 554 -22.40 -3.07 -6.07
N THR A 555 -21.51 -3.34 -7.02
CA THR A 555 -21.10 -4.71 -7.34
C THR A 555 -20.14 -5.23 -6.26
N PRO A 556 -20.41 -6.40 -5.65
CA PRO A 556 -19.50 -7.00 -4.67
C PRO A 556 -18.12 -7.28 -5.29
N PRO A 557 -17.02 -7.06 -4.55
CA PRO A 557 -15.68 -7.34 -5.03
C PRO A 557 -15.49 -8.85 -5.29
N GLN A 558 -14.73 -9.18 -6.34
CA GLN A 558 -14.25 -10.55 -6.54
C GLN A 558 -13.20 -10.87 -5.48
N THR A 559 -13.42 -11.95 -4.73
CA THR A 559 -12.69 -12.29 -3.50
C THR A 559 -12.32 -13.77 -3.49
N ALA A 560 -11.29 -14.14 -2.73
CA ALA A 560 -10.93 -15.56 -2.48
C ALA A 560 -11.93 -16.25 -1.53
N GLY A 561 -12.67 -15.46 -0.76
CA GLY A 561 -13.66 -15.87 0.22
C GLY A 561 -14.04 -14.69 1.12
N TYR A 562 -14.98 -14.92 2.03
CA TYR A 562 -15.34 -13.96 3.08
C TYR A 562 -15.08 -14.57 4.45
N ILE A 563 -14.44 -13.81 5.33
CA ILE A 563 -14.27 -14.16 6.74
C ILE A 563 -15.57 -13.76 7.45
N GLU A 564 -16.34 -14.75 7.87
CA GLU A 564 -17.47 -14.59 8.77
C GLU A 564 -16.96 -14.56 10.21
N VAL A 565 -17.15 -13.43 10.88
CA VAL A 565 -16.85 -13.25 12.31
C VAL A 565 -18.17 -13.17 13.05
N THR A 566 -18.48 -14.21 13.82
CA THR A 566 -19.62 -14.26 14.74
C THR A 566 -19.15 -13.86 16.12
N ASP A 567 -19.58 -12.70 16.59
CA ASP A 567 -19.19 -12.14 17.88
C ASP A 567 -20.34 -12.28 18.89
N LEU A 568 -20.14 -13.17 19.87
CA LEU A 568 -21.18 -13.54 20.83
C LEU A 568 -21.31 -12.52 21.97
N GLN A 569 -20.25 -11.74 22.23
CA GLN A 569 -20.23 -10.70 23.26
C GLN A 569 -21.02 -9.47 22.80
N SER A 570 -20.73 -8.98 21.59
CA SER A 570 -21.43 -7.83 21.02
C SER A 570 -22.74 -8.21 20.31
N LYS A 571 -22.99 -9.52 20.10
CA LYS A 571 -24.15 -10.07 19.36
C LYS A 571 -24.24 -9.51 17.94
N LYS A 572 -23.08 -9.38 17.29
CA LYS A 572 -22.94 -8.88 15.93
C LYS A 572 -22.25 -9.89 15.04
N LEU A 573 -22.47 -9.72 13.75
CA LEU A 573 -21.90 -10.55 12.71
C LEU A 573 -21.26 -9.67 11.64
N ARG A 574 -20.05 -10.03 11.22
CA ARG A 574 -19.27 -9.28 10.23
C ARG A 574 -18.80 -10.23 9.13
N TYR A 575 -18.79 -9.73 7.89
CA TYR A 575 -18.25 -10.45 6.73
C TYR A 575 -17.13 -9.61 6.10
N ILE A 576 -15.89 -10.06 6.25
CA ILE A 576 -14.70 -9.34 5.76
C ILE A 576 -14.25 -9.99 4.44
N PRO A 577 -14.18 -9.25 3.32
CA PRO A 577 -13.75 -9.79 2.03
C PRO A 577 -12.24 -10.10 2.03
N ILE A 578 -11.86 -11.32 1.63
CA ILE A 578 -10.46 -11.69 1.40
C ILE A 578 -10.11 -11.36 -0.06
N PRO A 579 -9.07 -10.53 -0.33
CA PRO A 579 -8.63 -10.26 -1.69
C PRO A 579 -8.36 -11.53 -2.48
N ARG A 580 -8.66 -11.52 -3.78
CA ARG A 580 -8.44 -12.67 -4.66
C ARG A 580 -6.94 -12.96 -4.79
N SER A 581 -6.58 -14.25 -4.87
CA SER A 581 -5.23 -14.70 -5.17
C SER A 581 -4.78 -14.21 -6.56
N GLU A 582 -3.57 -13.65 -6.65
CA GLU A 582 -2.99 -13.16 -7.92
C GLU A 582 -2.67 -14.31 -8.88
N SER A 583 -2.17 -15.41 -8.34
CA SER A 583 -1.83 -16.63 -9.06
C SER A 583 -2.54 -17.81 -8.40
N LEU A 584 -3.07 -18.71 -9.22
CA LEU A 584 -3.74 -19.91 -8.75
C LEU A 584 -3.25 -21.10 -9.56
N SER A 585 -2.99 -22.21 -8.87
CA SER A 585 -2.49 -23.42 -9.50
C SER A 585 -3.48 -23.95 -10.56
N PRO A 586 -2.99 -24.47 -11.70
CA PRO A 586 -3.86 -25.05 -12.73
C PRO A 586 -4.62 -26.30 -12.24
N TYR A 587 -4.21 -26.90 -11.11
CA TYR A 587 -4.84 -28.09 -10.53
C TYR A 587 -6.10 -27.79 -9.70
N THR A 588 -7.05 -27.08 -10.29
CA THR A 588 -8.30 -26.63 -9.64
C THR A 588 -9.16 -27.75 -9.04
N THR A 589 -9.13 -28.95 -9.66
CA THR A 589 -9.84 -30.12 -9.13
C THR A 589 -9.21 -30.62 -7.83
N TRP A 590 -7.89 -30.51 -7.65
CA TRP A 590 -7.24 -30.87 -6.40
C TRP A 590 -7.47 -29.79 -5.34
N LEU A 591 -7.38 -28.50 -5.71
CA LEU A 591 -7.69 -27.38 -4.82
C LEU A 591 -9.07 -27.52 -4.15
N SER A 592 -10.10 -27.86 -4.92
CA SER A 592 -11.45 -28.05 -4.37
C SER A 592 -11.61 -29.23 -3.41
N THR A 593 -10.64 -30.16 -3.35
CA THR A 593 -10.63 -31.22 -2.32
C THR A 593 -9.99 -30.78 -1.01
N ILE A 594 -9.16 -29.74 -1.03
CA ILE A 594 -8.46 -29.20 0.14
C ILE A 594 -9.43 -28.36 0.96
N SER A 595 -10.03 -27.35 0.33
CA SER A 595 -10.99 -26.42 0.95
C SER A 595 -12.08 -26.00 -0.04
N ASP A 596 -13.23 -25.57 0.49
CA ASP A 596 -14.33 -24.95 -0.26
C ASP A 596 -14.01 -23.50 -0.69
N THR A 597 -12.91 -22.91 -0.21
CA THR A 597 -12.49 -21.53 -0.47
C THR A 597 -11.02 -21.45 -0.87
N ASP A 598 -10.62 -20.38 -1.56
CA ASP A 598 -9.23 -20.18 -2.04
C ASP A 598 -8.27 -19.68 -0.95
N ALA A 599 -8.63 -19.88 0.33
CA ALA A 599 -7.81 -19.50 1.48
C ALA A 599 -7.98 -20.49 2.63
N LEU A 600 -6.94 -20.64 3.45
CA LEU A 600 -6.95 -21.37 4.71
C LEU A 600 -6.87 -20.40 5.90
N LEU A 601 -7.37 -20.84 7.05
CA LEU A 601 -7.48 -20.06 8.28
C LEU A 601 -6.71 -20.72 9.43
N ALA A 602 -5.98 -19.93 10.20
CA ALA A 602 -5.45 -20.34 11.51
C ALA A 602 -5.57 -19.21 12.54
N GLU A 603 -5.52 -19.59 13.82
CA GLU A 603 -5.41 -18.65 14.93
C GLU A 603 -4.03 -17.97 14.90
N TRP A 604 -3.98 -16.64 14.96
CA TRP A 604 -2.71 -15.91 14.99
C TRP A 604 -2.35 -15.50 16.42
N ASP A 605 -3.31 -14.94 17.13
CA ASP A 605 -3.22 -14.62 18.54
C ASP A 605 -4.62 -14.69 19.15
N LYS A 606 -4.72 -14.40 20.45
CA LYS A 606 -5.95 -14.42 21.24
C LYS A 606 -7.12 -13.61 20.66
N SER A 607 -6.83 -12.66 19.76
CA SER A 607 -7.75 -11.65 19.24
C SER A 607 -7.70 -11.48 17.71
N GLY A 608 -6.94 -12.33 17.03
CA GLY A 608 -6.58 -12.17 15.63
C GLY A 608 -6.38 -13.50 14.92
N ILE A 609 -6.51 -13.44 13.60
CA ILE A 609 -6.40 -14.61 12.73
C ILE A 609 -5.38 -14.37 11.63
N VAL A 610 -4.84 -15.46 11.10
CA VAL A 610 -4.04 -15.46 9.89
C VAL A 610 -4.77 -16.21 8.80
N THR A 611 -4.78 -15.65 7.60
CA THR A 611 -5.27 -16.33 6.42
C THR A 611 -4.14 -16.49 5.41
N VAL A 612 -4.06 -17.65 4.78
CA VAL A 612 -3.13 -17.89 3.68
C VAL A 612 -3.93 -18.27 2.45
N ASP A 613 -3.84 -17.46 1.40
CA ASP A 613 -4.51 -17.79 0.13
C ASP A 613 -3.75 -18.86 -0.65
N MET A 614 -4.42 -19.54 -1.58
CA MET A 614 -3.81 -20.61 -2.38
C MET A 614 -2.69 -20.11 -3.30
N GLY A 615 -2.52 -18.79 -3.47
CA GLY A 615 -1.41 -18.17 -4.17
C GLY A 615 -0.21 -17.85 -3.28
N GLY A 616 -0.27 -18.17 -1.98
CA GLY A 616 0.82 -17.97 -1.03
C GLY A 616 0.85 -16.60 -0.37
N HIS A 617 -0.19 -15.77 -0.49
CA HIS A 617 -0.25 -14.54 0.29
C HIS A 617 -0.78 -14.82 1.68
N VAL A 618 0.04 -14.46 2.66
CA VAL A 618 -0.31 -14.47 4.07
C VAL A 618 -0.84 -13.10 4.46
N ARG A 619 -1.97 -13.06 5.16
CA ARG A 619 -2.61 -11.84 5.67
C ARG A 619 -2.95 -12.00 7.15
N LEU A 620 -2.67 -10.95 7.91
CA LEU A 620 -2.97 -10.87 9.34
C LEU A 620 -4.19 -10.00 9.56
N TRP A 621 -5.14 -10.49 10.33
CA TRP A 621 -6.39 -9.79 10.62
C TRP A 621 -6.60 -9.66 12.12
N GLU A 622 -7.01 -8.47 12.54
CA GLU A 622 -7.53 -8.25 13.89
C GLU A 622 -9.05 -8.24 13.83
N THR A 623 -9.69 -9.11 14.60
CA THR A 623 -11.16 -9.22 14.65
C THR A 623 -11.73 -8.85 16.01
N GLY A 624 -10.93 -8.93 17.08
CA GLY A 624 -11.31 -8.50 18.43
C GLY A 624 -11.61 -7.00 18.52
N LEU A 625 -12.76 -6.65 19.11
CA LEU A 625 -13.22 -5.26 19.18
C LEU A 625 -12.30 -4.35 20.00
N GLU A 626 -11.87 -4.82 21.18
CA GLU A 626 -11.01 -4.04 22.09
C GLU A 626 -9.67 -3.71 21.43
N ARG A 627 -9.04 -4.71 20.82
CA ARG A 627 -7.78 -4.52 20.10
C ARG A 627 -7.94 -3.65 18.87
N LEU A 628 -9.00 -3.84 18.07
CA LEU A 628 -9.29 -2.96 16.94
C LEU A 628 -9.46 -1.50 17.38
N GLN A 629 -10.13 -1.25 18.51
CA GLN A 629 -10.29 0.09 19.07
C GLN A 629 -8.95 0.68 19.52
N GLN A 630 -8.10 -0.10 20.19
CA GLN A 630 -6.75 0.31 20.57
C GLN A 630 -5.91 0.64 19.33
N SER A 631 -5.83 -0.27 18.36
CA SER A 631 -5.11 -0.08 17.10
C SER A 631 -5.62 1.15 16.33
N LEU A 632 -6.92 1.41 16.33
CA LEU A 632 -7.51 2.60 15.70
C LEU A 632 -7.14 3.88 16.42
N MET A 633 -7.07 3.86 17.75
CA MET A 633 -6.62 5.01 18.55
C MET A 633 -5.14 5.30 18.33
N GLU A 634 -4.29 4.27 18.29
CA GLU A 634 -2.87 4.38 17.95
C GLU A 634 -2.68 4.93 16.53
N TRP A 635 -3.46 4.42 15.56
CA TRP A 635 -3.44 4.91 14.18
C TRP A 635 -3.86 6.38 14.06
N ARG A 636 -4.94 6.79 14.75
CA ARG A 636 -5.35 8.21 14.82
C ARG A 636 -4.29 9.09 15.47
N THR A 637 -3.60 8.58 16.49
CA THR A 637 -2.50 9.30 17.15
C THR A 637 -1.31 9.49 16.20
N MET A 638 -1.00 8.49 15.37
CA MET A 638 0.04 8.62 14.33
C MET A 638 -0.30 9.65 13.26
N ILE A 639 -1.58 9.86 12.94
CA ILE A 639 -2.01 10.90 11.99
C ILE A 639 -2.01 12.29 12.65
N GLY A 640 -2.35 12.36 13.95
CA GLY A 640 -2.52 13.60 14.68
C GLY A 640 -3.85 14.30 14.37
N GLN A 641 -4.16 15.36 15.12
CA GLN A 641 -5.26 16.25 14.75
C GLN A 641 -4.78 17.19 13.65
N GLU A 642 -5.44 17.18 12.49
CA GLU A 642 -5.24 18.22 11.46
C GLU A 642 -5.69 19.57 12.04
N GLY A 643 -4.77 20.25 12.72
CA GLY A 643 -4.76 21.69 12.76
C GLY A 643 -4.22 22.17 11.43
N ASP A 644 -5.08 22.26 10.41
CA ASP A 644 -4.81 23.04 9.20
C ASP A 644 -4.85 24.54 9.54
N ARG A 645 -4.01 24.93 10.49
CA ARG A 645 -3.77 26.30 10.89
C ARG A 645 -2.28 26.52 10.74
N HIS A 646 -1.91 27.19 9.65
CA HIS A 646 -0.77 28.07 9.70
C HIS A 646 -0.86 28.85 11.03
N MET A 647 0.05 28.60 11.97
CA MET A 647 0.15 29.36 13.21
C MET A 647 0.55 30.80 12.83
N GLN A 648 -0.44 31.65 12.53
CA GLN A 648 -0.27 33.09 12.58
C GLN A 648 -0.16 33.48 14.05
N ILE A 649 0.97 34.08 14.43
CA ILE A 649 1.18 34.65 15.76
C ILE A 649 0.34 35.93 15.82
N THR A 650 -0.89 35.83 16.33
CA THR A 650 -1.75 37.00 16.58
C THR A 650 -1.31 37.67 17.87
N ILE A 651 -0.72 38.86 17.78
CA ILE A 651 -0.36 39.68 18.95
C ILE A 651 -1.55 40.61 19.25
N ASN A 652 -2.19 40.40 20.41
CA ASN A 652 -3.28 41.27 20.88
C ASN A 652 -2.72 42.60 21.39
N ARG A 653 -3.28 43.71 20.92
CA ARG A 653 -2.90 45.07 21.33
C ARG A 653 -4.15 45.96 21.42
N ASP A 654 -4.25 46.78 22.46
CA ASP A 654 -5.32 47.77 22.61
C ASP A 654 -4.92 49.09 21.93
N SER A 655 -5.85 49.67 21.16
CA SER A 655 -5.58 50.87 20.36
C SER A 655 -5.96 52.16 21.08
N GLY A 656 -6.89 52.13 22.04
CA GLY A 656 -7.23 53.26 22.92
C GLY A 656 -7.83 54.51 22.24
N GLU A 657 -8.13 54.49 20.94
CA GLU A 657 -8.59 55.65 20.16
C GLU A 657 -9.83 55.34 19.29
N ASP A 658 -10.68 56.35 19.07
CA ASP A 658 -11.97 56.25 18.37
C ASP A 658 -11.88 56.23 16.83
N VAL A 659 -12.95 55.74 16.21
CA VAL A 659 -13.08 55.51 14.76
C VAL A 659 -13.78 56.69 14.08
N SER A 660 -13.32 57.11 12.90
CA SER A 660 -13.82 58.30 12.22
C SER A 660 -14.67 57.97 11.00
N SER A 661 -14.06 57.63 9.86
CA SER A 661 -14.74 57.27 8.62
C SER A 661 -13.87 56.35 7.76
N PRO A 662 -14.45 55.31 7.14
CA PRO A 662 -13.71 54.32 6.36
C PRO A 662 -13.10 54.96 5.10
N LYS A 663 -11.83 54.62 4.81
CA LYS A 663 -11.05 55.05 3.63
C LYS A 663 -10.08 53.93 3.21
N HIS A 664 -9.51 54.01 2.00
CA HIS A 664 -8.55 53.00 1.52
C HIS A 664 -7.21 53.08 2.26
N GLY A 665 -6.68 54.29 2.48
CA GLY A 665 -5.32 54.51 2.96
C GLY A 665 -4.39 54.93 1.81
N LYS A 666 -3.18 55.41 2.13
CA LYS A 666 -2.11 55.67 1.16
C LYS A 666 -1.27 54.39 0.97
N GLU A 667 -0.79 54.14 -0.24
CA GLU A 667 0.16 53.06 -0.50
C GLU A 667 1.57 53.51 -0.13
N ASP A 668 2.33 52.64 0.53
CA ASP A 668 3.73 52.86 0.86
C ASP A 668 4.63 52.39 -0.29
N PRO A 669 5.40 53.28 -0.96
CA PRO A 669 6.33 52.91 -2.03
C PRO A 669 7.39 51.89 -1.58
N ASP A 670 7.76 51.88 -0.30
CA ASP A 670 8.80 51.02 0.26
C ASP A 670 8.24 49.75 0.92
N ASN A 671 6.92 49.55 0.89
CA ASN A 671 6.19 48.44 1.52
C ASN A 671 6.65 48.10 2.95
N GLN A 672 6.89 49.13 3.78
CA GLN A 672 7.34 48.92 5.16
C GLN A 672 6.19 48.41 6.05
N PRO A 673 6.47 47.60 7.08
CA PRO A 673 5.44 47.06 7.95
C PRO A 673 4.85 48.15 8.85
N HIS A 674 3.61 48.56 8.56
CA HIS A 674 2.86 49.53 9.36
C HIS A 674 1.91 48.82 10.34
N VAL A 675 2.11 49.06 11.64
CA VAL A 675 1.29 48.48 12.72
C VAL A 675 0.57 49.58 13.47
N GLY A 676 -0.77 49.58 13.42
CA GLY A 676 -1.60 50.63 14.02
C GLY A 676 -1.72 51.92 13.18
N GLY A 677 -2.62 52.84 13.60
CA GLY A 677 -2.87 54.12 12.93
C GLY A 677 -3.92 54.06 11.80
N ASN A 678 -4.10 55.15 11.05
CA ASN A 678 -5.15 55.28 10.02
C ASN A 678 -4.66 55.86 8.67
N THR A 679 -3.38 55.69 8.34
CA THR A 679 -2.76 56.37 7.18
C THR A 679 -2.48 55.43 6.00
N TRP A 680 -2.06 54.19 6.24
CA TRP A 680 -1.54 53.29 5.21
C TRP A 680 -2.52 52.18 4.81
N ALA A 681 -2.57 51.85 3.51
CA ALA A 681 -3.30 50.69 2.99
C ALA A 681 -2.45 49.42 3.19
N GLY A 682 -3.05 48.34 3.70
CA GLY A 682 -2.38 47.07 3.95
C GLY A 682 -1.68 46.97 5.32
N GLY A 683 -1.78 48.01 6.16
CA GLY A 683 -1.30 47.98 7.54
C GLY A 683 -2.08 47.00 8.42
N THR A 684 -1.46 46.57 9.52
CA THR A 684 -2.05 45.58 10.44
C THR A 684 -2.41 46.22 11.80
N GLY A 685 -3.58 45.89 12.36
CA GLY A 685 -4.05 46.42 13.64
C GLY A 685 -4.40 47.92 13.66
N GLY A 686 -4.66 48.52 12.51
CA GLY A 686 -5.01 49.94 12.35
C GLY A 686 -6.50 50.28 12.50
N ARG A 687 -6.87 51.53 12.22
CA ARG A 687 -8.27 52.00 12.17
C ARG A 687 -8.58 52.74 10.87
N ASP A 688 -9.86 52.80 10.50
CA ASP A 688 -10.43 53.53 9.34
C ASP A 688 -9.92 53.11 7.94
N THR A 689 -8.81 52.36 7.83
CA THR A 689 -8.09 52.07 6.57
C THR A 689 -8.24 50.61 6.13
N ALA A 690 -8.01 50.31 4.84
CA ALA A 690 -8.08 48.94 4.35
C ALA A 690 -6.85 48.16 4.82
N GLY A 691 -7.04 47.10 5.60
CA GLY A 691 -5.95 46.37 6.26
C GLY A 691 -6.43 45.15 7.04
N LEU A 692 -5.52 44.45 7.72
CA LEU A 692 -5.82 43.23 8.49
C LEU A 692 -5.83 43.53 10.00
N GLY A 693 -6.74 42.89 10.75
CA GLY A 693 -6.75 42.93 12.22
C GLY A 693 -7.19 44.25 12.89
N GLY A 694 -7.56 45.28 12.11
CA GLY A 694 -8.01 46.59 12.58
C GLY A 694 -9.52 46.79 12.77
N LYS A 695 -9.96 48.02 13.08
CA LYS A 695 -11.38 48.42 13.25
C LYS A 695 -11.81 49.55 12.30
N GLY A 696 -13.03 49.49 11.75
CA GLY A 696 -13.61 50.58 10.94
C GLY A 696 -13.11 50.73 9.49
N GLY A 697 -12.30 49.80 8.97
CA GLY A 697 -11.86 49.78 7.57
C GLY A 697 -12.93 49.24 6.59
N PRO A 698 -12.91 49.63 5.30
CA PRO A 698 -13.95 49.25 4.32
C PRO A 698 -13.84 47.81 3.80
N TYR A 699 -12.64 47.26 3.69
CA TYR A 699 -12.35 45.88 3.24
C TYR A 699 -10.95 45.46 3.68
N ARG A 700 -10.65 44.16 3.56
CA ARG A 700 -9.35 43.61 3.93
C ARG A 700 -8.37 43.73 2.78
N LEU A 701 -7.15 44.18 3.09
CA LEU A 701 -6.04 44.27 2.17
C LEU A 701 -4.81 43.70 2.87
N ASP A 702 -4.15 42.74 2.25
CA ASP A 702 -2.97 42.06 2.79
C ASP A 702 -1.73 42.51 2.01
N ALA A 703 -0.76 43.08 2.71
CA ALA A 703 0.52 43.51 2.16
C ALA A 703 1.68 42.52 2.49
N GLY A 704 1.35 41.34 3.03
CA GLY A 704 2.32 40.27 3.34
C GLY A 704 3.03 40.42 4.69
N HIS A 705 2.50 41.26 5.59
CA HIS A 705 3.12 41.58 6.89
C HIS A 705 2.47 40.80 8.05
N PRO A 706 3.18 40.64 9.20
CA PRO A 706 2.60 40.01 10.40
C PRO A 706 1.32 40.71 10.87
N VAL A 707 0.26 39.93 11.11
CA VAL A 707 -1.07 40.46 11.46
C VAL A 707 -1.18 40.74 12.96
N TYR A 708 -1.27 42.03 13.32
CA TYR A 708 -1.63 42.49 14.65
C TYR A 708 -3.15 42.66 14.72
N GLN A 709 -3.78 42.11 15.75
CA GLN A 709 -5.24 42.13 15.89
C GLN A 709 -5.67 42.94 17.11
N ILE A 710 -6.60 43.87 16.90
CA ILE A 710 -7.29 44.59 17.97
C ILE A 710 -8.29 43.64 18.65
N SER A 711 -8.51 43.83 19.96
CA SER A 711 -9.47 43.06 20.76
C SER A 711 -10.90 43.12 20.18
N ASP A 712 -11.66 42.04 20.36
CA ASP A 712 -13.00 41.94 19.77
C ASP A 712 -13.99 42.94 20.40
N ALA A 713 -13.81 43.31 21.67
CA ALA A 713 -14.58 44.37 22.33
C ALA A 713 -14.43 45.74 21.62
N GLU A 714 -13.24 46.09 21.13
CA GLU A 714 -13.01 47.34 20.40
C GLU A 714 -13.59 47.31 18.97
N LYS A 715 -13.73 46.12 18.36
CA LYS A 715 -14.38 45.97 17.05
C LYS A 715 -15.90 46.08 17.16
N ASP A 716 -16.47 45.59 18.25
CA ASP A 716 -17.91 45.66 18.49
C ASP A 716 -18.36 47.08 18.85
N ALA A 717 -17.48 47.87 19.49
CA ALA A 717 -17.70 49.28 19.86
C ALA A 717 -17.74 50.27 18.68
N VAL A 718 -17.56 49.83 17.44
CA VAL A 718 -17.63 50.70 16.25
C VAL A 718 -19.06 51.21 16.04
N PRO A 719 -19.31 52.53 15.88
CA PRO A 719 -20.64 53.08 15.63
C PRO A 719 -21.31 52.47 14.39
N GLU A 720 -22.64 52.27 14.45
CA GLU A 720 -23.42 51.69 13.34
C GLU A 720 -23.36 52.52 12.06
N GLU A 721 -23.18 53.85 12.16
CA GLU A 721 -22.99 54.74 11.01
C GLU A 721 -21.71 54.42 10.23
N VAL A 722 -20.61 54.14 10.94
CA VAL A 722 -19.31 53.76 10.36
C VAL A 722 -19.39 52.37 9.74
N LYS A 723 -20.08 51.42 10.39
CA LYS A 723 -20.34 50.08 9.83
C LYS A 723 -21.15 50.15 8.53
N ARG A 724 -22.15 51.02 8.46
CA ARG A 724 -22.95 51.24 7.23
C ARG A 724 -22.11 51.84 6.11
N ALA A 725 -21.34 52.88 6.40
CA ALA A 725 -20.44 53.50 5.42
C ALA A 725 -19.37 52.53 4.90
N ALA A 726 -18.80 51.70 5.79
CA ALA A 726 -17.82 50.68 5.41
C ALA A 726 -18.45 49.60 4.51
N ARG A 727 -19.69 49.18 4.80
CA ARG A 727 -20.45 48.24 3.95
C ARG A 727 -20.73 48.81 2.56
N GLU A 728 -21.16 50.06 2.46
CA GLU A 728 -21.42 50.69 1.15
C GLU A 728 -20.13 50.84 0.32
N MET A 729 -19.03 51.24 0.95
CA MET A 729 -17.73 51.36 0.28
C MET A 729 -17.20 49.98 -0.15
N GLY A 730 -17.33 48.96 0.71
CA GLY A 730 -16.99 47.58 0.39
C GLY A 730 -17.81 47.01 -0.76
N GLN A 731 -19.13 47.28 -0.82
CA GLN A 731 -19.98 46.85 -1.93
C GLN A 731 -19.61 47.53 -3.26
N ARG A 732 -19.28 48.83 -3.26
CA ARG A 732 -18.84 49.54 -4.47
C ARG A 732 -17.49 49.01 -4.98
N ALA A 733 -16.52 48.80 -4.08
CA ALA A 733 -15.22 48.21 -4.43
C ALA A 733 -15.36 46.76 -4.93
N PHE A 734 -16.25 45.97 -4.30
CA PHE A 734 -16.58 44.62 -4.73
C PHE A 734 -17.24 44.59 -6.13
N GLN A 735 -18.17 45.50 -6.41
CA GLN A 735 -18.80 45.64 -7.74
C GLN A 735 -17.81 46.10 -8.81
N GLN A 736 -16.85 46.97 -8.48
CA GLN A 736 -15.77 47.36 -9.40
C GLN A 736 -14.83 46.19 -9.68
N ARG A 737 -14.40 45.43 -8.66
CA ARG A 737 -13.62 44.19 -8.86
C ARG A 737 -14.38 43.14 -9.66
N LEU A 738 -15.69 42.99 -9.45
CA LEU A 738 -16.53 42.09 -10.24
C LEU A 738 -16.56 42.48 -11.71
N LYS A 739 -16.58 43.78 -12.03
CA LYS A 739 -16.48 44.29 -13.42
C LYS A 739 -15.10 44.06 -14.03
N GLU A 740 -14.03 44.14 -13.24
CA GLU A 740 -12.67 43.79 -13.69
C GLU A 740 -12.51 42.27 -13.92
N ILE A 741 -13.23 41.44 -13.15
CA ILE A 741 -13.22 39.97 -13.22
C ILE A 741 -14.11 39.40 -14.34
N GLN A 742 -14.99 40.19 -14.96
CA GLN A 742 -15.98 39.69 -15.95
C GLN A 742 -15.34 39.03 -17.19
N MET A 743 -15.05 37.74 -17.07
CA MET A 743 -15.35 36.74 -18.08
C MET A 743 -16.79 36.26 -17.83
N SER A 744 -17.56 36.02 -18.89
CA SER A 744 -18.87 35.39 -18.72
C SER A 744 -18.68 33.96 -18.19
N GLU A 745 -19.68 33.39 -17.52
CA GLU A 745 -19.62 31.99 -17.06
C GLU A 745 -19.33 31.02 -18.22
N TYR A 746 -19.86 31.33 -19.40
CA TYR A 746 -19.57 30.62 -20.64
C TYR A 746 -18.09 30.74 -21.06
N ASP A 747 -17.51 31.94 -20.99
CA ASP A 747 -16.09 32.17 -21.29
C ASP A 747 -15.17 31.46 -20.30
N ALA A 748 -15.54 31.44 -19.01
CA ALA A 748 -14.82 30.70 -17.98
C ALA A 748 -14.76 29.21 -18.27
N SER A 749 -15.91 28.62 -18.57
CA SER A 749 -16.00 27.19 -18.91
C SER A 749 -15.22 26.85 -20.18
N THR A 750 -15.23 27.75 -21.18
CA THR A 750 -14.52 27.56 -22.44
C THR A 750 -13.00 27.58 -22.22
N TYR A 751 -12.50 28.54 -21.43
CA TYR A 751 -11.07 28.60 -21.10
C TYR A 751 -10.62 27.40 -20.24
N GLU A 752 -11.40 27.04 -19.22
CA GLU A 752 -11.10 25.90 -18.35
C GLU A 752 -11.03 24.59 -19.14
N ARG A 753 -11.84 24.42 -20.19
CA ARG A 753 -11.76 23.26 -21.09
C ARG A 753 -10.38 23.09 -21.72
N PHE A 754 -9.77 24.18 -22.22
CA PHE A 754 -8.44 24.13 -22.83
C PHE A 754 -7.32 24.05 -21.78
N SER A 755 -7.40 24.86 -20.72
CA SER A 755 -6.39 24.89 -19.65
C SER A 755 -6.31 23.57 -18.89
N SER A 756 -7.45 22.94 -18.57
CA SER A 756 -7.47 21.64 -17.87
C SER A 756 -6.86 20.50 -18.69
N ALA A 757 -6.98 20.52 -20.02
CA ALA A 757 -6.40 19.51 -20.92
C ALA A 757 -4.86 19.56 -20.93
N VAL A 758 -4.27 20.75 -20.73
CA VAL A 758 -2.83 20.98 -20.78
C VAL A 758 -2.16 21.24 -19.43
N ARG A 759 -2.92 21.27 -18.32
CA ARG A 759 -2.40 21.63 -16.98
C ARG A 759 -1.20 20.77 -16.55
N ARG A 760 -1.21 19.47 -16.84
CA ARG A 760 -0.08 18.56 -16.52
C ARG A 760 1.13 18.84 -17.41
N GLN A 761 0.89 19.14 -18.69
CA GLN A 761 1.87 19.43 -19.71
C GLN A 761 2.56 20.78 -19.46
N VAL A 762 1.81 21.79 -19.01
CA VAL A 762 2.33 23.08 -18.54
C VAL A 762 3.30 22.89 -17.39
N HIS A 763 2.94 22.07 -16.39
CA HIS A 763 3.83 21.79 -15.27
C HIS A 763 5.11 21.09 -15.72
N SER A 764 5.01 20.06 -16.57
CA SER A 764 6.16 19.37 -17.16
C SER A 764 7.08 20.32 -17.94
N LEU A 765 6.50 21.21 -18.75
CA LEU A 765 7.26 22.20 -19.51
C LEU A 765 7.96 23.22 -18.60
N ARG A 766 7.33 23.66 -17.51
CA ARG A 766 7.97 24.54 -16.51
C ARG A 766 9.18 23.88 -15.87
N VAL A 767 9.10 22.59 -15.50
CA VAL A 767 10.25 21.82 -14.99
C VAL A 767 11.39 21.76 -16.01
N ILE A 768 11.07 21.61 -17.30
CA ILE A 768 12.08 21.65 -18.37
C ILE A 768 12.71 23.05 -18.47
N LEU A 769 11.90 24.11 -18.45
CA LEU A 769 12.36 25.51 -18.51
C LEU A 769 13.25 25.88 -17.32
N ASP A 770 12.99 25.35 -16.12
CA ASP A 770 13.83 25.56 -14.94
C ASP A 770 15.21 24.92 -15.08
N ASN A 771 15.29 23.76 -15.72
CA ASN A 771 16.54 23.02 -15.95
C ASN A 771 17.35 23.51 -17.16
N LEU A 772 16.78 24.37 -18.00
CA LEU A 772 17.47 24.86 -19.20
C LEU A 772 18.59 25.85 -18.85
N GLN A 773 19.81 25.47 -19.22
CA GLN A 773 21.04 26.18 -18.89
C GLN A 773 21.30 27.40 -19.79
N ALA A 774 22.02 28.38 -19.24
CA ALA A 774 22.59 29.49 -19.98
C ALA A 774 23.69 29.01 -20.94
N LYS A 775 23.67 29.46 -22.19
CA LYS A 775 24.78 29.27 -23.14
C LYS A 775 25.39 30.63 -23.46
N GLY A 776 26.10 31.22 -22.50
CA GLY A 776 26.98 32.34 -22.76
C GLY A 776 28.35 31.85 -23.21
N LYS A 777 28.73 32.08 -24.48
CA LYS A 777 30.11 31.84 -24.94
C LYS A 777 30.98 33.03 -24.53
N GLU A 778 31.63 32.96 -23.37
CA GLU A 778 32.64 33.95 -22.99
C GLU A 778 34.04 33.48 -23.41
N ARG A 779 34.81 34.41 -23.99
CA ARG A 779 36.24 34.21 -24.29
C ARG A 779 37.04 34.19 -23.00
N GLN A 780 37.46 33.00 -22.57
CA GLN A 780 38.35 32.83 -21.43
C GLN A 780 39.75 32.37 -21.86
N TRP A 781 40.70 32.49 -20.95
CA TRP A 781 42.06 31.99 -21.13
C TRP A 781 42.11 30.49 -20.87
N LEU A 782 42.17 29.67 -21.94
CA LEU A 782 42.47 28.25 -21.87
C LEU A 782 43.93 28.08 -21.43
N ARG A 783 44.16 27.53 -20.24
CA ARG A 783 45.50 27.24 -19.69
C ARG A 783 45.99 25.86 -20.16
N HIS A 784 47.25 25.51 -19.85
CA HIS A 784 47.88 24.22 -20.18
C HIS A 784 48.02 23.92 -21.68
N GLN A 785 48.20 24.96 -22.51
CA GLN A 785 48.44 24.80 -23.93
C GLN A 785 49.94 24.64 -24.21
N ALA A 786 50.29 23.88 -25.25
CA ALA A 786 51.67 23.76 -25.73
C ALA A 786 52.12 24.98 -26.56
N THR A 787 51.17 25.85 -26.94
CA THR A 787 51.38 27.04 -27.77
C THR A 787 50.44 28.14 -27.31
N GLY A 788 50.94 29.37 -27.14
CA GLY A 788 50.15 30.52 -26.72
C GLY A 788 50.98 31.58 -26.02
N GLU A 789 50.35 32.42 -25.21
CA GLU A 789 51.02 33.36 -24.31
C GLU A 789 51.50 32.62 -23.06
N LEU A 790 52.65 32.96 -22.47
CA LEU A 790 53.16 32.24 -21.29
C LEU A 790 52.19 32.41 -20.10
N ASP A 791 51.87 31.32 -19.40
CA ASP A 791 51.12 31.37 -18.15
C ASP A 791 52.08 31.61 -16.98
N ASP A 792 52.06 32.84 -16.43
CA ASP A 792 52.97 33.26 -15.35
C ASP A 792 52.89 32.35 -14.11
N ALA A 793 51.77 31.66 -13.90
CA ALA A 793 51.61 30.70 -12.82
C ALA A 793 52.41 29.38 -13.01
N LYS A 794 52.92 29.12 -14.22
CA LYS A 794 53.57 27.86 -14.63
C LYS A 794 55.02 28.03 -15.07
N ILE A 795 55.64 29.14 -14.68
CA ILE A 795 57.05 29.42 -14.97
C ILE A 795 57.96 28.34 -14.36
N ILE A 796 57.62 27.84 -13.16
CA ILE A 796 58.36 26.78 -12.47
C ILE A 796 58.28 25.47 -13.27
N ASP A 797 57.08 25.09 -13.73
CA ASP A 797 56.87 23.89 -14.57
C ASP A 797 57.69 23.96 -15.86
N GLY A 798 57.74 25.14 -16.49
CA GLY A 798 58.54 25.39 -17.69
C GLY A 798 60.04 25.23 -17.47
N LEU A 799 60.55 25.67 -16.31
CA LEU A 799 61.94 25.46 -15.90
C LEU A 799 62.26 23.98 -15.66
N THR A 800 61.26 23.17 -15.29
CA THR A 800 61.40 21.71 -15.13
C THR A 800 61.20 20.90 -16.43
N GLY A 801 60.92 21.57 -17.55
CA GLY A 801 60.80 20.94 -18.88
C GLY A 801 59.36 20.64 -19.34
N GLU A 802 58.35 21.08 -18.60
CA GLU A 802 56.94 20.93 -18.97
C GLU A 802 56.62 21.83 -20.19
N LYS A 803 56.04 21.26 -21.25
CA LYS A 803 55.69 22.00 -22.48
C LYS A 803 54.32 22.69 -22.43
N ALA A 804 53.45 22.29 -21.50
CA ALA A 804 52.07 22.79 -21.36
C ALA A 804 51.99 24.02 -20.44
N ILE A 805 52.79 25.05 -20.74
CA ILE A 805 52.95 26.25 -19.91
C ILE A 805 52.33 27.52 -20.52
N TYR A 806 51.57 27.37 -21.60
CA TYR A 806 50.97 28.50 -22.31
C TYR A 806 49.45 28.59 -22.06
N LYS A 807 48.91 29.80 -22.20
CA LYS A 807 47.50 30.15 -22.19
C LYS A 807 47.07 30.74 -23.55
N ARG A 808 45.86 30.42 -24.00
CA ARG A 808 45.28 30.92 -25.26
C ARG A 808 43.85 31.42 -25.04
N ARG A 809 43.45 32.50 -25.69
CA ARG A 809 42.02 32.90 -25.71
C ARG A 809 41.23 31.91 -26.56
N GLY A 810 40.25 31.26 -25.96
CA GLY A 810 39.29 30.40 -26.66
C GLY A 810 37.90 30.54 -26.05
N ASP A 811 36.90 30.17 -26.84
CA ASP A 811 35.52 30.12 -26.38
C ASP A 811 35.38 28.85 -25.52
N LEU A 812 35.11 29.03 -24.24
CA LEU A 812 34.90 27.94 -23.29
C LEU A 812 33.40 27.82 -23.06
N GLU A 813 32.86 26.60 -23.11
CA GLU A 813 31.47 26.40 -22.75
C GLU A 813 31.25 26.84 -21.29
N PRO A 814 30.14 27.52 -20.99
CA PRO A 814 29.86 27.99 -19.64
C PRO A 814 29.85 26.82 -18.65
N GLN A 815 30.47 27.01 -17.48
CA GLN A 815 30.45 26.01 -16.41
C GLN A 815 29.01 25.80 -15.92
N LEU A 816 28.68 24.55 -15.56
CA LEU A 816 27.37 24.18 -15.03
C LEU A 816 26.92 25.15 -13.91
N GLY A 817 25.84 25.89 -14.15
CA GLY A 817 25.25 26.83 -13.18
C GLY A 817 25.57 28.31 -13.37
N SER A 818 26.27 28.73 -14.45
CA SER A 818 26.46 30.17 -14.72
C SER A 818 25.13 30.89 -15.02
N PRO A 819 24.88 32.10 -14.49
CA PRO A 819 23.65 32.85 -14.75
C PRO A 819 23.53 33.27 -16.22
N GLN A 820 22.32 33.24 -16.75
CA GLN A 820 22.02 33.61 -18.13
C GLN A 820 22.16 35.12 -18.34
N GLN A 821 22.91 35.55 -19.36
CA GLN A 821 23.14 36.97 -19.64
C GLN A 821 22.11 37.56 -20.62
N LYS A 822 21.69 36.82 -21.67
CA LYS A 822 20.64 37.26 -22.60
C LYS A 822 19.50 36.25 -22.68
N PRO A 823 18.24 36.68 -22.87
CA PRO A 823 17.13 35.75 -23.00
C PRO A 823 17.24 34.93 -24.29
N LYS A 824 16.73 33.69 -24.27
CA LYS A 824 16.52 32.88 -25.47
C LYS A 824 15.26 33.36 -26.18
N ARG A 825 15.25 33.39 -27.51
CA ARG A 825 14.07 33.80 -28.30
C ARG A 825 13.36 32.58 -28.89
N LEU A 826 12.05 32.51 -28.70
CA LEU A 826 11.20 31.45 -29.23
C LEU A 826 10.06 32.03 -30.06
N ARG A 827 9.99 31.69 -31.34
CA ARG A 827 8.85 32.02 -32.19
C ARG A 827 8.03 30.77 -32.49
N LEU A 828 6.76 30.80 -32.11
CA LEU A 828 5.80 29.76 -32.46
C LEU A 828 5.01 30.18 -33.70
N VAL A 829 5.17 29.45 -34.80
CA VAL A 829 4.45 29.65 -36.06
C VAL A 829 3.29 28.66 -36.10
N VAL A 830 2.05 29.15 -36.16
CA VAL A 830 0.84 28.34 -36.03
C VAL A 830 0.05 28.34 -37.34
N ASP A 831 -0.27 27.15 -37.85
CA ASP A 831 -1.21 27.01 -38.96
C ASP A 831 -2.63 27.40 -38.50
N VAL A 832 -3.15 28.47 -39.09
CA VAL A 832 -4.51 29.00 -38.87
C VAL A 832 -5.29 29.05 -40.18
N SER A 833 -5.04 28.09 -41.07
CA SER A 833 -5.70 27.94 -42.36
C SER A 833 -7.07 27.24 -42.26
N GLY A 834 -7.86 27.33 -43.33
CA GLY A 834 -9.19 26.73 -43.37
C GLY A 834 -9.20 25.19 -43.28
N SER A 835 -8.09 24.51 -43.57
CA SER A 835 -7.99 23.05 -43.37
C SER A 835 -8.00 22.70 -41.88
N MET A 836 -7.42 23.55 -41.03
CA MET A 836 -7.46 23.39 -39.58
C MET A 836 -8.89 23.39 -39.06
N TYR A 837 -9.71 24.36 -39.50
CA TYR A 837 -11.13 24.42 -39.11
C TYR A 837 -11.97 23.28 -39.72
N ARG A 838 -11.83 23.03 -41.03
CA ARG A 838 -12.64 22.04 -41.77
C ARG A 838 -12.47 20.62 -41.24
N PHE A 839 -11.25 20.20 -40.93
CA PHE A 839 -10.97 18.83 -40.49
C PHE A 839 -10.98 18.67 -38.97
N ASN A 840 -11.17 19.76 -38.21
CA ASN A 840 -11.21 19.71 -36.75
C ASN A 840 -12.29 18.75 -36.21
N GLY A 841 -13.46 18.67 -36.86
CA GLY A 841 -14.52 17.74 -36.45
C GLY A 841 -14.17 16.25 -36.67
N VAL A 842 -13.13 15.95 -37.44
CA VAL A 842 -12.68 14.57 -37.73
C VAL A 842 -11.55 14.17 -36.80
N ASP A 843 -10.55 15.03 -36.63
CA ASP A 843 -9.33 14.69 -35.90
C ASP A 843 -8.93 15.66 -34.81
N GLY A 844 -9.69 16.72 -34.52
CA GLY A 844 -9.40 17.66 -33.43
C GLY A 844 -8.15 18.53 -33.63
N ARG A 845 -7.60 18.64 -34.84
CA ARG A 845 -6.30 19.32 -35.09
C ARG A 845 -6.26 20.80 -34.69
N LEU A 846 -7.35 21.55 -34.88
CA LEU A 846 -7.41 22.97 -34.50
C LEU A 846 -7.53 23.11 -32.99
N GLU A 847 -8.32 22.24 -32.33
CA GLU A 847 -8.39 22.20 -30.87
C GLU A 847 -7.03 21.86 -30.26
N ARG A 848 -6.31 20.86 -30.77
CA ARG A 848 -4.94 20.55 -30.34
C ARG A 848 -3.96 21.70 -30.55
N SER A 849 -4.07 22.42 -31.67
CA SER A 849 -3.23 23.60 -31.95
C SER A 849 -3.50 24.72 -30.94
N MET A 850 -4.78 24.98 -30.61
CA MET A 850 -5.18 25.93 -29.58
C MET A 850 -4.73 25.51 -28.18
N GLU A 851 -4.80 24.21 -27.85
CA GLU A 851 -4.25 23.64 -26.61
C GLU A 851 -2.74 23.84 -26.52
N ALA A 852 -1.99 23.58 -27.61
CA ALA A 852 -0.55 23.80 -27.67
C ALA A 852 -0.17 25.27 -27.45
N VAL A 853 -0.92 26.20 -28.06
CA VAL A 853 -0.75 27.64 -27.85
C VAL A 853 -1.07 28.03 -26.40
N CYS A 854 -2.16 27.50 -25.83
CA CYS A 854 -2.53 27.69 -24.43
C CYS A 854 -1.42 27.21 -23.48
N MET A 855 -0.86 26.02 -23.76
CA MET A 855 0.23 25.44 -23.00
C MET A 855 1.48 26.32 -23.01
N VAL A 856 1.87 26.88 -24.17
CA VAL A 856 3.04 27.78 -24.27
C VAL A 856 2.77 29.08 -23.52
N MET A 857 1.60 29.69 -23.68
CA MET A 857 1.25 30.93 -22.95
C MET A 857 1.22 30.73 -21.44
N GLU A 858 0.73 29.59 -20.95
CA GLU A 858 0.69 29.28 -19.52
C GLU A 858 2.05 28.81 -18.98
N ALA A 859 2.88 28.11 -19.74
CA ALA A 859 4.17 27.61 -19.25
C ALA A 859 5.23 28.71 -19.15
N PHE A 860 5.23 29.66 -20.09
CA PHE A 860 6.22 30.74 -20.15
C PHE A 860 5.88 31.95 -19.26
N GLU A 861 4.72 31.93 -18.59
CA GLU A 861 4.38 32.94 -17.58
C GLU A 861 5.40 32.92 -16.43
N ASN A 862 5.95 34.10 -16.11
CA ASN A 862 7.06 34.34 -15.17
C ASN A 862 8.45 33.88 -15.63
N TYR A 863 8.64 33.56 -16.91
CA TYR A 863 9.95 33.25 -17.50
C TYR A 863 10.46 34.35 -18.47
N GLU A 864 9.86 35.54 -18.45
CA GLU A 864 10.16 36.66 -19.38
C GLU A 864 11.64 37.07 -19.38
N ASP A 865 12.33 36.90 -18.24
CA ASP A 865 13.77 37.19 -18.11
C ASP A 865 14.67 36.15 -18.78
N LYS A 866 14.22 34.88 -18.87
CA LYS A 866 14.97 33.76 -19.47
C LYS A 866 14.59 33.51 -20.93
N PHE A 867 13.31 33.67 -21.26
CA PHE A 867 12.72 33.41 -22.57
C PHE A 867 11.81 34.55 -23.01
N LYS A 868 12.07 35.07 -24.22
CA LYS A 868 11.12 35.93 -24.92
C LYS A 868 10.46 35.14 -26.03
N TYR A 869 9.13 35.08 -25.99
CA TYR A 869 8.37 34.36 -27.01
C TYR A 869 7.37 35.25 -27.75
N ASP A 870 7.08 34.87 -28.99
CA ASP A 870 6.01 35.47 -29.77
C ASP A 870 5.31 34.41 -30.63
N ILE A 871 4.04 34.66 -30.97
CA ILE A 871 3.19 33.71 -31.68
C ILE A 871 2.67 34.37 -32.96
N THR A 872 2.96 33.76 -34.09
CA THR A 872 2.55 34.21 -35.42
C THR A 872 1.77 33.13 -36.14
N GLY A 873 0.72 33.49 -36.85
CA GLY A 873 -0.07 32.58 -37.67
C GLY A 873 0.26 32.70 -39.16
N HIS A 874 0.01 31.63 -39.92
CA HIS A 874 -0.09 31.67 -41.38
C HIS A 874 -1.41 31.05 -41.85
N SER A 875 -1.97 31.58 -42.93
CA SER A 875 -3.16 31.05 -43.61
C SER A 875 -3.12 31.43 -45.09
N GLY A 876 -4.21 31.22 -45.84
CA GLY A 876 -4.34 31.76 -47.20
C GLY A 876 -4.44 33.28 -47.28
N ASP A 877 -4.72 33.99 -46.19
CA ASP A 877 -4.79 35.47 -46.16
C ASP A 877 -3.42 36.14 -46.01
N GLY A 878 -2.43 35.43 -45.46
CA GLY A 878 -1.10 35.98 -45.23
C GLY A 878 -0.16 35.03 -44.52
N TYR A 879 1.14 35.36 -44.60
CA TYR A 879 2.25 34.58 -44.05
C TYR A 879 2.70 35.01 -42.65
N ASN A 880 2.26 36.18 -42.16
CA ASN A 880 2.68 36.75 -40.87
C ASN A 880 1.49 37.42 -40.16
N ILE A 881 0.57 36.62 -39.64
CA ILE A 881 -0.55 37.10 -38.81
C ILE A 881 -0.07 37.21 -37.37
N SER A 882 0.06 38.42 -36.84
CA SER A 882 0.49 38.62 -35.45
C SER A 882 -0.61 38.18 -34.48
N ILE A 883 -0.42 37.05 -33.80
CA ILE A 883 -1.36 36.55 -32.79
C ILE A 883 -0.97 37.07 -31.40
N VAL A 884 0.29 36.87 -31.01
CA VAL A 884 0.86 37.41 -29.75
C VAL A 884 2.13 38.18 -30.07
N PRO A 885 2.12 39.53 -29.97
CA PRO A 885 3.31 40.35 -30.14
C PRO A 885 4.30 40.15 -28.97
N ILE A 886 5.60 40.22 -29.26
CA ILE A 886 6.68 40.03 -28.26
C ILE A 886 6.60 40.98 -27.06
N ASN A 887 6.05 42.19 -27.25
CA ASN A 887 5.93 43.21 -26.20
C ASN A 887 4.57 43.21 -25.49
N ASN A 888 3.64 42.33 -25.88
CA ASN A 888 2.28 42.30 -25.36
C ASN A 888 1.81 40.86 -25.12
N VAL A 889 2.49 40.17 -24.21
CA VAL A 889 2.13 38.81 -23.79
C VAL A 889 0.91 38.83 -22.84
N PRO A 890 0.00 37.84 -22.96
CA PRO A 890 -1.23 37.82 -22.17
C PRO A 890 -0.97 37.47 -20.70
N LYS A 891 -1.33 38.38 -19.79
CA LYS A 891 -1.10 38.23 -18.34
C LYS A 891 -2.28 37.57 -17.62
N ASN A 892 -3.49 37.70 -18.17
CA ASN A 892 -4.72 37.21 -17.53
C ASN A 892 -5.42 36.14 -18.40
N ASN A 893 -6.14 35.22 -17.76
CA ASN A 893 -6.90 34.15 -18.44
C ASN A 893 -7.85 34.68 -19.53
N LYS A 894 -8.44 35.86 -19.32
CA LYS A 894 -9.31 36.52 -20.31
C LYS A 894 -8.56 36.87 -21.61
N GLN A 895 -7.36 37.44 -21.49
CA GLN A 895 -6.53 37.79 -22.65
C GLN A 895 -6.08 36.54 -23.41
N ARG A 896 -5.72 35.47 -22.67
CA ARG A 896 -5.41 34.16 -23.27
C ARG A 896 -6.61 33.59 -24.03
N LEU A 897 -7.81 33.67 -23.46
CA LEU A 897 -9.04 33.25 -24.13
C LEU A 897 -9.36 34.09 -25.39
N GLU A 898 -9.17 35.41 -25.33
CA GLU A 898 -9.34 36.29 -26.50
C GLU A 898 -8.40 35.88 -27.65
N ILE A 899 -7.15 35.53 -27.34
CA ILE A 899 -6.19 35.01 -28.32
C ILE A 899 -6.69 33.70 -28.95
N LEU A 900 -7.16 32.75 -28.13
CA LEU A 900 -7.69 31.47 -28.64
C LEU A 900 -8.92 31.68 -29.54
N LYS A 901 -9.82 32.61 -29.16
CA LYS A 901 -10.98 32.99 -29.99
C LYS A 901 -10.55 33.63 -31.30
N THR A 902 -9.52 34.48 -31.30
CA THR A 902 -8.96 35.05 -32.53
C THR A 902 -8.40 33.98 -33.45
N ILE A 903 -7.66 33.00 -32.91
CA ILE A 903 -7.15 31.84 -33.68
C ILE A 903 -8.31 31.07 -34.33
N HIS A 904 -9.34 30.75 -33.54
CA HIS A 904 -10.51 30.01 -34.01
C HIS A 904 -11.27 30.77 -35.10
N ALA A 905 -11.55 32.06 -34.89
CA ALA A 905 -12.24 32.91 -35.85
C ALA A 905 -11.42 33.07 -37.13
N HIS A 906 -10.11 33.26 -37.03
CA HIS A 906 -9.25 33.38 -38.19
C HIS A 906 -9.24 32.11 -39.05
N ALA A 907 -9.11 30.94 -38.43
CA ALA A 907 -9.19 29.66 -39.15
C ALA A 907 -10.56 29.44 -39.81
N GLN A 908 -11.64 29.99 -39.25
CA GLN A 908 -12.98 29.89 -39.80
C GLN A 908 -13.22 30.80 -41.03
N PHE A 909 -12.66 32.02 -41.02
CA PHE A 909 -12.96 33.05 -42.03
C PHE A 909 -11.86 33.29 -43.07
N CYS A 910 -10.72 32.59 -42.97
CA CYS A 910 -9.62 32.82 -43.90
C CYS A 910 -9.85 32.29 -45.32
N MET A 911 -9.20 32.92 -46.30
CA MET A 911 -9.18 32.45 -47.68
C MET A 911 -8.41 31.12 -47.82
N SER A 912 -8.75 30.35 -48.86
CA SER A 912 -8.05 29.10 -49.15
C SER A 912 -6.64 29.36 -49.69
N GLY A 913 -5.62 28.83 -49.01
CA GLY A 913 -4.22 28.91 -49.39
C GLY A 913 -3.33 28.43 -48.26
N ASP A 914 -2.05 28.17 -48.55
CA ASP A 914 -1.05 27.77 -47.56
C ASP A 914 0.23 28.56 -47.80
N HIS A 915 0.57 29.42 -46.83
CA HIS A 915 1.80 30.20 -46.80
C HIS A 915 2.80 29.65 -45.76
N THR A 916 2.79 28.33 -45.49
CA THR A 916 3.71 27.68 -44.53
C THR A 916 5.17 28.00 -44.86
N LEU A 917 5.55 27.96 -46.14
CA LEU A 917 6.95 28.20 -46.56
C LEU A 917 7.37 29.65 -46.31
N GLU A 918 6.59 30.60 -46.82
CA GLU A 918 6.86 32.03 -46.67
C GLU A 918 6.82 32.46 -45.21
N GLY A 919 5.87 31.92 -44.43
CA GLY A 919 5.74 32.18 -43.00
C GLY A 919 6.93 31.66 -42.20
N THR A 920 7.41 30.44 -42.53
CA THR A 920 8.60 29.86 -41.89
C THR A 920 9.87 30.62 -42.27
N GLU A 921 10.05 30.97 -43.53
CA GLU A 921 11.21 31.74 -44.00
C GLU A 921 11.24 33.14 -43.35
N HIS A 922 10.08 33.80 -43.28
CA HIS A 922 9.95 35.09 -42.60
C HIS A 922 10.24 34.97 -41.10
N ALA A 923 9.74 33.94 -40.42
CA ALA A 923 9.99 33.71 -39.00
C ALA A 923 11.49 33.55 -38.69
N ILE A 924 12.22 32.80 -39.53
CA ILE A 924 13.67 32.59 -39.38
C ILE A 924 14.43 33.90 -39.59
N LYS A 925 14.12 34.69 -40.62
CA LYS A 925 14.81 35.97 -40.89
C LYS A 925 14.55 37.02 -39.80
N GLU A 926 13.35 37.04 -39.24
CA GLU A 926 12.93 38.06 -38.30
C GLU A 926 13.44 37.83 -36.88
N ILE A 927 13.54 36.56 -36.43
CA ILE A 927 13.97 36.23 -35.07
C ILE A 927 15.43 36.62 -34.81
N VAL A 928 16.28 36.68 -35.85
CA VAL A 928 17.72 37.01 -35.75
C VAL A 928 17.97 38.53 -35.62
N LYS A 929 16.98 39.38 -35.90
CA LYS A 929 17.16 40.85 -35.88
C LYS A 929 17.51 41.43 -34.50
N GLU A 930 17.11 40.77 -33.43
CA GLU A 930 17.46 41.17 -32.06
C GLU A 930 18.43 40.15 -31.46
N GLU A 931 19.38 40.63 -30.67
CA GLU A 931 20.43 39.80 -30.09
C GLU A 931 19.88 38.90 -28.95
N ALA A 932 20.16 37.60 -29.00
CA ALA A 932 19.69 36.60 -28.04
C ALA A 932 20.76 35.52 -27.82
N ASP A 933 20.63 34.75 -26.72
CA ASP A 933 21.51 33.60 -26.46
C ASP A 933 21.32 32.48 -27.50
N GLU A 934 20.06 32.15 -27.80
CA GLU A 934 19.67 31.15 -28.80
C GLU A 934 18.34 31.54 -29.47
N TYR A 935 18.18 31.11 -30.73
CA TYR A 935 17.00 31.37 -31.55
C TYR A 935 16.27 30.07 -31.88
N PHE A 936 14.98 30.00 -31.53
CA PHE A 936 14.11 28.85 -31.79
C PHE A 936 12.91 29.26 -32.65
N VAL A 937 12.67 28.52 -33.72
CA VAL A 937 11.45 28.65 -34.53
C VAL A 937 10.75 27.30 -34.57
N ILE A 938 9.51 27.23 -34.08
CA ILE A 938 8.72 26.00 -34.04
C ILE A 938 7.47 26.20 -34.88
N VAL A 939 7.30 25.38 -35.91
CA VAL A 939 6.17 25.46 -36.84
C VAL A 939 5.17 24.36 -36.54
N LEU A 940 3.93 24.72 -36.22
CA LEU A 940 2.80 23.79 -36.05
C LEU A 940 2.01 23.71 -37.35
N SER A 941 1.94 22.53 -37.97
CA SER A 941 1.29 22.32 -39.28
C SER A 941 0.42 21.06 -39.30
N ASP A 942 -0.59 21.04 -40.19
CA ASP A 942 -1.48 19.89 -40.42
C ASP A 942 -0.93 18.82 -41.40
N ALA A 943 0.35 18.95 -41.78
CA ALA A 943 1.05 18.07 -42.70
C ALA A 943 0.47 18.01 -44.14
N ASN A 944 -0.38 18.96 -44.54
CA ASN A 944 -1.10 18.93 -45.82
C ASN A 944 -0.37 19.65 -46.98
N LEU A 945 0.97 19.69 -46.93
CA LEU A 945 1.82 20.43 -47.89
C LEU A 945 1.63 19.98 -49.35
N SER A 946 1.36 18.68 -49.58
CA SER A 946 1.20 18.11 -50.92
C SER A 946 0.03 18.71 -51.70
N ARG A 947 -1.02 19.14 -51.00
CA ARG A 947 -2.23 19.70 -51.62
C ARG A 947 -1.99 21.08 -52.23
N TYR A 948 -0.99 21.79 -51.74
CA TYR A 948 -0.60 23.13 -52.17
C TYR A 948 0.61 23.10 -53.12
N GLY A 949 1.03 21.91 -53.58
CA GLY A 949 2.17 21.76 -54.48
C GLY A 949 3.53 22.06 -53.81
N ILE A 950 3.57 22.08 -52.48
CA ILE A 950 4.79 22.34 -51.72
C ILE A 950 5.60 21.05 -51.64
N HIS A 951 6.78 21.06 -52.26
CA HIS A 951 7.69 19.92 -52.23
C HIS A 951 8.45 19.88 -50.88
N PRO A 952 8.50 18.73 -50.17
CA PRO A 952 9.14 18.63 -48.86
C PRO A 952 10.62 19.07 -48.83
N SER A 953 11.33 18.92 -49.96
CA SER A 953 12.73 19.37 -50.07
C SER A 953 12.88 20.89 -49.95
N LYS A 954 11.90 21.69 -50.39
CA LYS A 954 11.92 23.14 -50.22
C LYS A 954 11.73 23.51 -48.74
N PHE A 955 10.85 22.80 -48.05
CA PHE A 955 10.64 23.01 -46.62
C PHE A 955 11.88 22.61 -45.81
N ALA A 956 12.55 21.52 -46.16
CA ALA A 956 13.85 21.14 -45.58
C ALA A 956 14.93 22.22 -45.77
N GLN A 957 15.02 22.80 -46.96
CA GLN A 957 15.96 23.90 -47.26
C GLN A 957 15.66 25.14 -46.42
N ILE A 958 14.38 25.50 -46.23
CA ILE A 958 14.00 26.65 -45.41
C ILE A 958 14.31 26.40 -43.94
N LEU A 959 13.97 25.22 -43.41
CA LEU A 959 14.30 24.85 -42.02
C LEU A 959 15.81 24.84 -41.73
N THR A 960 16.66 24.75 -42.75
CA THR A 960 18.13 24.75 -42.63
C THR A 960 18.80 25.99 -43.23
N SER A 961 18.01 27.02 -43.55
CA SER A 961 18.49 28.22 -44.25
C SER A 961 19.48 29.07 -43.46
N ASP A 962 19.30 29.14 -42.14
CA ASP A 962 20.20 29.86 -41.23
C ASP A 962 20.77 28.91 -40.16
N PRO A 963 22.11 28.75 -40.07
CA PRO A 963 22.72 27.88 -39.07
C PRO A 963 22.63 28.44 -37.63
N GLN A 964 22.31 29.72 -37.44
CA GLN A 964 22.13 30.34 -36.13
C GLN A 964 20.75 30.03 -35.52
N VAL A 965 19.77 29.63 -36.35
CA VAL A 965 18.38 29.41 -35.93
C VAL A 965 18.06 27.92 -35.86
N ASN A 966 17.58 27.49 -34.70
CA ASN A 966 17.09 26.14 -34.49
C ASN A 966 15.61 26.07 -34.92
N ALA A 967 15.37 25.74 -36.19
CA ALA A 967 14.02 25.63 -36.76
C ALA A 967 13.51 24.18 -36.79
N PHE A 968 12.29 23.97 -36.29
CA PHE A 968 11.64 22.66 -36.18
C PHE A 968 10.20 22.70 -36.69
N ALA A 969 9.71 21.57 -37.20
CA ALA A 969 8.32 21.39 -37.59
C ALA A 969 7.64 20.31 -36.74
N ILE A 970 6.47 20.61 -36.19
CA ILE A 970 5.62 19.69 -35.44
C ILE A 970 4.31 19.51 -36.20
N PHE A 971 4.05 18.30 -36.65
CA PHE A 971 2.82 17.95 -37.34
C PHE A 971 1.74 17.55 -36.33
N ILE A 972 0.72 18.41 -36.15
CA ILE A 972 -0.38 18.26 -35.17
C ILE A 972 -1.63 17.58 -35.78
N GLY A 973 -1.67 17.48 -37.10
CA GLY A 973 -2.69 16.75 -37.85
C GLY A 973 -2.05 15.94 -38.98
N SER A 974 -2.79 14.96 -39.48
CA SER A 974 -2.40 14.20 -40.68
C SER A 974 -3.64 13.74 -41.43
N LEU A 975 -3.62 13.87 -42.76
CA LEU A 975 -4.58 13.21 -43.65
C LEU A 975 -3.95 11.91 -44.16
N GLY A 976 -4.30 10.78 -43.55
CA GLY A 976 -3.66 9.49 -43.83
C GLY A 976 -2.24 9.41 -43.27
N ASP A 977 -1.28 8.94 -44.06
CA ASP A 977 0.11 8.73 -43.68
C ASP A 977 1.07 9.89 -44.07
N GLN A 978 0.51 11.05 -44.42
CA GLN A 978 1.27 12.21 -44.91
C GLN A 978 2.32 12.74 -43.90
N ALA A 979 1.96 12.88 -42.62
CA ALA A 979 2.91 13.33 -41.59
C ALA A 979 4.12 12.38 -41.46
N ASN A 980 3.89 11.06 -41.51
CA ASN A 980 4.95 10.05 -41.48
C ASN A 980 5.86 10.13 -42.71
N ARG A 981 5.32 10.41 -43.90
CA ARG A 981 6.10 10.58 -45.13
C ARG A 981 6.96 11.85 -45.08
N LEU A 982 6.39 12.95 -44.58
CA LEU A 982 7.11 14.21 -44.39
C LEU A 982 8.26 14.05 -43.38
N GLN A 983 8.01 13.41 -42.25
CA GLN A 983 9.04 13.16 -41.24
C GLN A 983 10.23 12.36 -41.78
N ARG A 984 10.00 11.39 -42.69
CA ARG A 984 11.07 10.62 -43.35
C ARG A 984 11.86 11.43 -44.38
N THR A 985 11.28 12.50 -44.91
CA THR A 985 11.88 13.32 -45.99
C THR A 985 12.59 14.56 -45.44
N LEU A 986 12.17 15.06 -44.29
CA LEU A 986 12.78 16.20 -43.60
C LEU A 986 14.07 15.79 -42.86
N PRO A 987 14.97 16.74 -42.55
CA PRO A 987 16.20 16.44 -41.84
C PRO A 987 15.95 15.77 -40.48
N ALA A 988 16.70 14.70 -40.18
CA ALA A 988 16.56 13.94 -38.94
C ALA A 988 16.71 14.87 -37.72
N GLY A 989 15.79 14.75 -36.76
CA GLY A 989 15.75 15.58 -35.55
C GLY A 989 15.13 16.97 -35.73
N ARG A 990 14.70 17.36 -36.94
CA ARG A 990 14.02 18.66 -37.20
C ARG A 990 12.51 18.57 -37.42
N SER A 991 11.94 17.37 -37.47
CA SER A 991 10.50 17.16 -37.66
C SER A 991 9.92 16.13 -36.71
N PHE A 992 8.80 16.47 -36.09
CA PHE A 992 8.10 15.65 -35.10
C PHE A 992 6.62 15.51 -35.45
N ILE A 993 5.98 14.45 -34.95
CA ILE A 993 4.56 14.19 -35.13
C ILE A 993 3.94 14.17 -33.73
N ALA A 994 2.90 14.98 -33.50
CA ALA A 994 2.22 15.11 -32.23
C ALA A 994 0.70 14.96 -32.45
N MET A 995 0.21 13.72 -32.37
CA MET A 995 -1.23 13.45 -32.53
C MET A 995 -1.99 13.60 -31.20
N ASP A 996 -1.30 13.59 -30.06
CA ASP A 996 -1.80 13.92 -28.72
C ASP A 996 -1.00 15.12 -28.16
N THR A 997 -1.69 16.06 -27.49
CA THR A 997 -1.03 17.23 -26.87
C THR A 997 -0.11 16.87 -25.71
N LYS A 998 -0.26 15.65 -25.15
CA LYS A 998 0.69 15.08 -24.17
C LYS A 998 2.10 14.87 -24.71
N ASP A 999 2.26 14.69 -26.02
CA ASP A 999 3.57 14.42 -26.63
C ASP A 999 4.37 15.72 -26.82
N ILE A 1000 3.70 16.88 -26.85
CA ILE A 1000 4.32 18.17 -27.14
C ILE A 1000 5.40 18.55 -26.10
N PRO A 1001 5.18 18.42 -24.77
CA PRO A 1001 6.25 18.66 -23.80
C PRO A 1001 7.49 17.80 -24.01
N GLN A 1002 7.32 16.51 -24.33
CA GLN A 1002 8.45 15.61 -24.61
C GLN A 1002 9.16 16.01 -25.90
N ILE A 1003 8.43 16.39 -26.95
CA ILE A 1003 8.99 16.91 -28.20
C ILE A 1003 9.76 18.21 -27.94
N LEU A 1004 9.21 19.14 -27.17
CA LEU A 1004 9.89 20.39 -26.79
C LEU A 1004 11.14 20.10 -25.95
N GLN A 1005 11.08 19.14 -25.03
CA GLN A 1005 12.25 18.67 -24.27
C GLN A 1005 13.32 18.13 -25.20
N GLN A 1006 12.95 17.26 -26.15
CA GLN A 1006 13.87 16.73 -27.16
C GLN A 1006 14.47 17.84 -28.01
N ILE A 1007 13.67 18.82 -28.43
CA ILE A 1007 14.12 20.01 -29.17
C ILE A 1007 15.17 20.76 -28.35
N PHE A 1008 14.86 21.17 -27.12
CA PHE A 1008 15.79 21.93 -26.29
C PHE A 1008 17.01 21.13 -25.80
N THR A 1009 16.91 19.81 -25.69
CA THR A 1009 18.02 18.92 -25.30
C THR A 1009 18.91 18.59 -26.49
N SER A 1010 18.33 18.42 -27.69
CA SER A 1010 19.10 18.15 -28.92
C SER A 1010 20.05 19.30 -29.24
N THR A 1011 19.65 20.54 -28.94
CA THR A 1011 20.51 21.72 -29.04
C THR A 1011 21.59 21.78 -27.95
N MET A 1012 21.41 21.11 -26.82
CA MET A 1012 22.46 20.93 -25.81
C MET A 1012 23.53 19.93 -26.26
N LEU A 1013 23.12 18.84 -26.93
CA LEU A 1013 24.02 17.76 -27.37
C LEU A 1013 24.73 18.04 -28.70
N SER A 1014 24.15 18.84 -29.59
CA SER A 1014 24.74 19.15 -30.91
C SER A 1014 25.94 20.09 -30.87
N SER A 1015 26.35 20.58 -29.69
CA SER A 1015 27.54 21.40 -29.48
C SER A 1015 28.77 20.64 -28.97
N VAL A 1016 28.69 19.31 -28.81
CA VAL A 1016 29.82 18.43 -28.43
C VAL A 1016 30.63 18.01 -29.65
#